data_AF-A0A4D8PTI5-F1
#
_entry.id   AF-A0A4D8PTI5-F1
#
_cell.length_a   1.000
_cell.length_b   1.000
_cell.length_c   1.000
_cell.angle_alpha   90.00
_cell.angle_beta   90.00
_cell.angle_gamma   90.00
#
_symmetry.space_group_name_H-M   'P 1'
#
loop_
_entity.id
_entity.type
_entity.pdbx_description
1 polymer ?
#
loop_
_entity_poly.entity_id
_entity_poly.type
_entity_poly.pdbx_seq_one_letter_code
_entity_poly.pdbx_strand_id
1 'polypeptide(L)'
;MDDLGIDLHHQDLTDHTNYAGDLGADTSHLTISETSVSTADGFATPASLLQAQALQTAQPLALADAAATADNATKIVINAAGNVAGGVAPHFKVMVDGKVIGEGSAGTDAKDFTFNANVTADQAHKIQIQYDNDGFVNGQDRNLIVNKITINGHALDAADPSVTYDKGALDGKDVVKGQSGMWWNGTLVVAAPKDFFPAATAEAVTGATKIVVNAAGNVAGGVSPHFKVMVDGKVIGEGSAGTTAKDYSFTADIAPGQAHKVQIQYDNDGFVNGQDRNLIVNKITINGNAVNPTDASVTYDKGALDGKDVVKGQSGMWWNGTLVVAAPKDFFPSSTTTPTTPTTPTTPTTPTTPTTPTAPPAPSNPGGGTSDYPATPASQVFYIDATHGNDSNSGHDPNQAWKSLAKVNATNFAAGSLVLFERGETWTDSLLVSTSGTSDKPIIYGAYGTGADPIIKAKSGASFAVSLNNKDNITFDNLTMTGSNDTGLLLNGGAMNVKVTNSQILDNRGSGIVVSGTSNNLRIDHSTIDGNGGYGIVHYSYDNANQYITNSIISDNGWRTDAVYSGWNGRILSGEIAGNTIFNNGSGGGDGRSHGLYHDHSQANSTLKIHDNVIYSNPRGAGILAKSSTEIYNNTIYGNSNVGISIGQNQSTNVTYKIYGNEIFNNNGGIMEHLKGAGSITLSLYDNTFYNNNGRAAINIADSIKQTVTNNTISSVSKANPII
;
A
#
# COMPACT_ATOMS: atom_id res chain seq x y z
N MET A 1 -10.35 -39.49 5.67
CA MET A 1 -10.65 -38.33 4.81
C MET A 1 -9.30 -37.70 4.61
N ASP A 2 -8.51 -38.34 3.76
CA ASP A 2 -7.05 -38.25 3.77
C ASP A 2 -6.67 -37.77 2.37
N ASP A 3 -6.59 -36.44 2.21
CA ASP A 3 -6.06 -35.80 1.00
C ASP A 3 -5.43 -34.44 1.34
N LEU A 4 -4.80 -34.36 2.52
CA LEU A 4 -4.28 -33.13 3.13
C LEU A 4 -2.76 -32.97 2.98
N GLY A 5 -2.10 -33.78 2.17
CA GLY A 5 -0.65 -33.76 2.01
C GLY A 5 -0.24 -34.03 0.58
N ILE A 6 0.10 -32.96 -0.14
CA ILE A 6 0.82 -32.95 -1.42
C ILE A 6 0.30 -33.98 -2.44
N ASP A 7 -0.61 -33.57 -3.32
CA ASP A 7 -0.98 -34.38 -4.49
C ASP A 7 0.07 -34.16 -5.60
N LEU A 8 0.93 -35.15 -5.81
CA LEU A 8 1.89 -35.20 -6.93
C LEU A 8 1.36 -36.03 -8.10
N HIS A 9 0.30 -36.82 -7.92
CA HIS A 9 -0.16 -37.81 -8.91
C HIS A 9 -1.44 -37.41 -9.62
N HIS A 10 -1.57 -36.13 -9.94
CA HIS A 10 -2.74 -35.64 -10.63
C HIS A 10 -2.75 -36.04 -12.12
N GLN A 11 -3.60 -37.00 -12.48
CA GLN A 11 -4.03 -37.19 -13.86
C GLN A 11 -5.34 -36.43 -14.11
N ASP A 12 -5.23 -35.39 -14.93
CA ASP A 12 -6.26 -34.87 -15.83
C ASP A 12 -7.69 -34.74 -15.23
N LEU A 13 -7.87 -33.94 -14.18
CA LEU A 13 -9.16 -33.28 -13.98
C LEU A 13 -9.22 -32.04 -14.88
N THR A 14 -9.86 -32.25 -16.02
CA THR A 14 -10.39 -31.20 -16.88
C THR A 14 -11.41 -30.37 -16.10
N ASP A 15 -10.94 -29.35 -15.38
CA ASP A 15 -11.80 -28.24 -14.98
C ASP A 15 -12.18 -27.49 -16.27
N HIS A 16 -13.44 -27.63 -16.66
CA HIS A 16 -13.99 -27.12 -17.92
C HIS A 16 -13.95 -25.59 -17.97
N THR A 17 -12.81 -25.02 -18.32
CA THR A 17 -12.75 -23.70 -18.96
C THR A 17 -12.10 -23.87 -20.31
N ASN A 18 -12.93 -24.08 -21.34
CA ASN A 18 -12.53 -24.13 -22.75
C ASN A 18 -11.58 -22.98 -23.09
N TYR A 19 -10.29 -23.30 -23.20
CA TYR A 19 -9.34 -22.57 -24.03
C TYR A 19 -9.24 -23.35 -25.33
N ALA A 20 -9.68 -22.74 -26.43
CA ALA A 20 -9.50 -23.33 -27.74
C ALA A 20 -8.02 -23.22 -28.14
N GLY A 21 -7.39 -24.38 -28.34
CA GLY A 21 -6.09 -24.54 -29.01
C GLY A 21 -4.94 -24.90 -28.06
N ASP A 22 -4.62 -26.19 -27.95
CA ASP A 22 -3.56 -26.84 -28.73
C ASP A 22 -3.38 -28.29 -28.23
N LEU A 23 -3.35 -29.26 -29.15
CA LEU A 23 -3.26 -30.71 -28.87
C LEU A 23 -1.83 -31.17 -29.17
N GLY A 24 -1.18 -31.83 -28.21
CA GLY A 24 0.09 -32.51 -28.47
C GLY A 24 0.54 -33.37 -27.29
N ALA A 25 0.30 -34.66 -27.38
CA ALA A 25 0.72 -35.68 -26.41
C ALA A 25 2.24 -35.94 -26.45
N ASP A 26 2.83 -36.29 -25.30
CA ASP A 26 3.99 -37.19 -25.26
C ASP A 26 4.10 -37.94 -23.92
N THR A 27 4.40 -39.23 -24.01
CA THR A 27 4.48 -40.23 -22.95
C THR A 27 5.92 -40.72 -22.83
N SER A 28 6.60 -40.43 -21.71
CA SER A 28 7.78 -41.23 -21.34
C SER A 28 8.07 -41.20 -19.84
N HIS A 29 8.24 -42.42 -19.31
CA HIS A 29 8.64 -42.79 -17.94
C HIS A 29 10.07 -42.33 -17.59
N LEU A 30 10.36 -42.02 -16.31
CA LEU A 30 11.29 -42.78 -15.41
C LEU A 30 11.64 -42.05 -14.07
N THR A 31 11.33 -42.72 -12.94
CA THR A 31 12.13 -43.05 -11.72
C THR A 31 12.73 -42.04 -10.69
N ILE A 32 12.60 -42.48 -9.41
CA ILE A 32 13.33 -42.24 -8.11
C ILE A 32 12.99 -40.90 -7.40
N SER A 33 12.81 -40.74 -6.08
CA SER A 33 13.29 -41.42 -4.86
C SER A 33 12.34 -41.15 -3.68
N GLU A 34 12.10 -42.15 -2.83
CA GLU A 34 11.24 -42.07 -1.64
C GLU A 34 11.64 -40.91 -0.70
N THR A 35 10.69 -40.01 -0.43
CA THR A 35 10.76 -39.03 0.67
C THR A 35 10.21 -39.66 1.94
N SER A 36 11.03 -39.70 2.99
CA SER A 36 10.64 -40.13 4.32
C SER A 36 9.55 -39.22 4.90
N VAL A 37 8.35 -39.77 5.08
CA VAL A 37 7.29 -39.17 5.89
C VAL A 37 7.63 -39.44 7.36
N SER A 38 8.04 -38.40 8.12
CA SER A 38 8.10 -38.51 9.58
C SER A 38 6.71 -38.22 10.16
N THR A 39 5.95 -39.27 10.47
CA THR A 39 4.80 -39.16 11.38
C THR A 39 5.33 -38.92 12.78
N ALA A 40 5.18 -37.70 13.30
CA ALA A 40 5.63 -37.34 14.64
C ALA A 40 4.69 -37.91 15.71
N ASP A 41 4.89 -39.18 16.05
CA ASP A 41 4.48 -39.75 17.34
C ASP A 41 5.75 -40.03 18.16
N GLY A 42 6.02 -39.17 19.14
CA GLY A 42 7.17 -39.35 20.03
C GLY A 42 7.39 -38.17 20.97
N PHE A 43 6.93 -38.33 22.21
CA PHE A 43 7.04 -37.39 23.33
C PHE A 43 8.45 -36.76 23.49
N ALA A 44 8.51 -35.43 23.48
CA ALA A 44 9.66 -34.68 24.01
C ALA A 44 9.60 -34.68 25.56
N THR A 45 10.74 -34.96 26.19
CA THR A 45 10.87 -34.97 27.66
C THR A 45 11.08 -33.54 28.20
N PRO A 46 10.73 -33.25 29.48
CA PRO A 46 10.75 -31.89 30.04
C PRO A 46 12.12 -31.20 30.13
N ALA A 47 13.21 -31.90 29.80
CA ALA A 47 14.58 -31.38 29.92
C ALA A 47 15.08 -30.62 28.69
N SER A 48 14.50 -30.81 27.50
CA SER A 48 14.87 -30.06 26.29
C SER A 48 14.14 -28.71 26.15
N LEU A 49 13.07 -28.49 26.92
CA LEU A 49 12.34 -27.22 26.96
C LEU A 49 13.05 -26.12 27.79
N LEU A 50 13.95 -26.49 28.70
CA LEU A 50 14.61 -25.50 29.56
C LEU A 50 15.87 -24.86 28.94
N GLN A 51 16.39 -25.41 27.84
CA GLN A 51 17.57 -24.85 27.15
C GLN A 51 17.19 -24.01 25.91
N ALA A 52 15.97 -24.16 25.39
CA ALA A 52 15.39 -23.25 24.39
C ALA A 52 14.77 -21.98 25.02
N GLN A 53 14.43 -22.01 26.31
CA GLN A 53 13.91 -20.84 27.06
C GLN A 53 15.00 -19.89 27.58
N ALA A 54 16.29 -20.22 27.42
CA ALA A 54 17.39 -19.39 27.90
C ALA A 54 18.03 -18.47 26.82
N LEU A 55 17.61 -18.54 25.55
CA LEU A 55 18.14 -17.70 24.46
C LEU A 55 17.16 -16.65 23.92
N GLN A 56 16.01 -16.45 24.57
CA GLN A 56 14.98 -15.50 24.11
C GLN A 56 14.68 -14.36 25.11
N THR A 57 15.66 -14.01 25.94
CA THR A 57 15.58 -12.85 26.85
C THR A 57 16.60 -11.78 26.48
N ALA A 58 16.41 -11.16 25.31
CA ALA A 58 17.02 -9.87 24.99
C ALA A 58 16.24 -9.16 23.87
N GLN A 59 15.06 -8.61 24.18
CA GLN A 59 14.55 -7.36 23.57
C GLN A 59 13.21 -6.97 24.23
N PRO A 60 13.22 -6.14 25.29
CA PRO A 60 12.02 -5.49 25.79
C PRO A 60 11.85 -4.14 25.07
N LEU A 61 11.23 -4.14 23.89
CA LEU A 61 10.85 -2.88 23.21
C LEU A 61 9.45 -2.93 22.55
N ALA A 62 8.79 -4.09 22.43
CA ALA A 62 7.48 -4.19 21.76
C ALA A 62 6.25 -4.21 22.71
N LEU A 63 6.42 -4.51 24.02
CA LEU A 63 5.28 -4.60 24.94
C LEU A 63 4.79 -3.25 25.49
N ALA A 64 5.54 -2.17 25.32
CA ALA A 64 5.09 -0.84 25.75
C ALA A 64 4.12 -0.21 24.74
N ASP A 65 4.22 -0.57 23.45
CA ASP A 65 3.41 0.03 22.37
C ASP A 65 2.12 -0.76 22.09
N ALA A 66 2.12 -2.08 22.36
CA ALA A 66 0.90 -2.89 22.35
C ALA A 66 -0.10 -2.48 23.46
N ALA A 67 0.41 -2.02 24.61
CA ALA A 67 -0.42 -1.51 25.68
C ALA A 67 -0.99 -0.10 25.38
N ALA A 68 -0.33 0.70 24.54
CA ALA A 68 -0.78 2.03 24.14
C ALA A 68 -1.80 2.00 22.98
N THR A 69 -1.72 0.99 22.10
CA THR A 69 -2.65 0.81 20.96
C THR A 69 -4.00 0.21 21.35
N ALA A 70 -4.12 -0.39 22.53
CA ALA A 70 -5.40 -0.88 23.05
C ALA A 70 -6.35 0.24 23.52
N ASP A 71 -5.86 1.47 23.73
CA ASP A 71 -6.64 2.56 24.33
C ASP A 71 -7.45 3.40 23.30
N ASN A 72 -7.29 3.11 21.99
CA ASN A 72 -7.97 3.84 20.89
C ASN A 72 -8.89 2.96 20.01
N ALA A 73 -9.10 1.69 20.33
CA ALA A 73 -9.98 0.81 19.55
C ALA A 73 -11.47 1.13 19.80
N THR A 74 -12.29 1.19 18.73
CA THR A 74 -13.74 1.37 18.87
C THR A 74 -14.36 0.10 19.44
N LYS A 75 -15.00 0.23 20.60
CA LYS A 75 -15.68 -0.88 21.27
C LYS A 75 -17.11 -1.06 20.74
N ILE A 76 -17.41 -2.22 20.19
CA ILE A 76 -18.74 -2.61 19.70
C ILE A 76 -19.29 -3.72 20.59
N VAL A 77 -20.47 -3.52 21.17
CA VAL A 77 -21.14 -4.50 22.04
C VAL A 77 -22.50 -4.85 21.46
N ILE A 78 -22.71 -6.13 21.17
CA ILE A 78 -23.98 -6.67 20.69
C ILE A 78 -24.62 -7.46 21.82
N ASN A 79 -25.75 -7.00 22.34
CA ASN A 79 -26.56 -7.79 23.27
C ASN A 79 -27.49 -8.68 22.44
N ALA A 80 -27.25 -9.99 22.45
CA ALA A 80 -28.00 -10.94 21.64
C ALA A 80 -28.42 -12.18 22.42
N ALA A 81 -29.59 -12.71 22.06
CA ALA A 81 -30.15 -13.99 22.47
C ALA A 81 -30.56 -14.78 21.22
N GLY A 82 -30.97 -16.03 21.40
CA GLY A 82 -31.28 -16.91 20.29
C GLY A 82 -32.23 -18.05 20.61
N ASN A 83 -33.10 -18.37 19.66
CA ASN A 83 -33.85 -19.63 19.70
C ASN A 83 -32.98 -20.75 19.12
N VAL A 84 -32.71 -21.77 19.92
CA VAL A 84 -31.91 -22.93 19.51
C VAL A 84 -32.81 -23.93 18.78
N ALA A 85 -32.41 -24.36 17.58
CA ALA A 85 -33.07 -25.43 16.84
C ALA A 85 -32.10 -26.57 16.54
N GLY A 86 -32.52 -27.81 16.81
CA GLY A 86 -31.69 -29.00 16.61
C GLY A 86 -30.43 -29.05 17.50
N GLY A 87 -30.42 -28.35 18.64
CA GLY A 87 -29.25 -28.25 19.52
C GLY A 87 -28.19 -27.24 19.05
N VAL A 88 -28.44 -26.50 17.96
CA VAL A 88 -27.51 -25.49 17.42
C VAL A 88 -28.09 -24.10 17.62
N ALA A 89 -27.30 -23.22 18.22
CA ALA A 89 -27.62 -21.82 18.46
C ALA A 89 -27.47 -20.96 17.19
N PRO A 90 -28.20 -19.84 17.06
CA PRO A 90 -27.95 -18.87 16.01
C PRO A 90 -26.53 -18.32 16.10
N HIS A 91 -25.85 -18.32 14.97
CA HIS A 91 -24.50 -17.82 14.76
C HIS A 91 -24.56 -16.50 13.99
N PHE A 92 -23.70 -15.56 14.35
CA PHE A 92 -23.64 -14.28 13.66
C PHE A 92 -22.21 -13.76 13.55
N LYS A 93 -21.97 -12.97 12.50
CA LYS A 93 -20.73 -12.23 12.28
C LYS A 93 -20.96 -10.75 12.51
N VAL A 94 -19.96 -10.08 13.07
CA VAL A 94 -19.93 -8.62 13.20
C VAL A 94 -18.89 -8.09 12.23
N MET A 95 -19.29 -7.09 11.43
CA MET A 95 -18.42 -6.41 10.48
C MET A 95 -18.46 -4.90 10.67
N VAL A 96 -17.37 -4.24 10.28
CA VAL A 96 -17.29 -2.79 10.07
C VAL A 96 -16.93 -2.57 8.61
N ASP A 97 -17.74 -1.79 7.90
CA ASP A 97 -17.55 -1.46 6.48
C ASP A 97 -17.27 -2.70 5.60
N GLY A 98 -17.99 -3.79 5.85
CA GLY A 98 -17.86 -5.05 5.13
C GLY A 98 -16.72 -5.97 5.61
N LYS A 99 -15.87 -5.53 6.54
CA LYS A 99 -14.78 -6.34 7.10
C LYS A 99 -15.21 -7.03 8.40
N VAL A 100 -15.11 -8.35 8.47
CA VAL A 100 -15.41 -9.13 9.69
C VAL A 100 -14.42 -8.77 10.79
N ILE A 101 -14.93 -8.37 11.96
CA ILE A 101 -14.16 -8.07 13.17
C ILE A 101 -14.32 -9.13 14.27
N GLY A 102 -15.30 -10.02 14.11
CA GLY A 102 -15.53 -11.13 15.02
C GLY A 102 -16.87 -11.82 14.75
N GLU A 103 -17.14 -12.85 15.52
CA GLU A 103 -18.35 -13.66 15.40
C GLU A 103 -18.82 -14.15 16.77
N GLY A 104 -20.06 -14.64 16.85
CA GLY A 104 -20.65 -15.13 18.10
C GLY A 104 -21.79 -16.10 17.85
N SER A 105 -22.11 -16.90 18.87
CA SER A 105 -23.31 -17.75 18.88
C SER A 105 -24.18 -17.40 20.09
N ALA A 106 -25.44 -17.04 19.84
CA ALA A 106 -26.37 -16.57 20.85
C ALA A 106 -27.24 -17.72 21.39
N GLY A 107 -27.05 -18.06 22.66
CA GLY A 107 -27.91 -19.01 23.37
C GLY A 107 -29.24 -18.40 23.77
N THR A 108 -30.04 -19.13 24.54
CA THR A 108 -31.39 -18.69 24.97
C THR A 108 -31.36 -17.42 25.81
N ASP A 109 -30.32 -17.24 26.62
CA ASP A 109 -30.18 -16.06 27.48
C ASP A 109 -29.44 -14.94 26.74
N ALA A 110 -30.00 -13.74 26.84
CA ALA A 110 -29.39 -12.54 26.29
C ALA A 110 -28.05 -12.25 26.98
N LYS A 111 -27.00 -12.06 26.19
CA LYS A 111 -25.68 -11.68 26.70
C LYS A 111 -24.98 -10.70 25.77
N ASP A 112 -24.01 -9.99 26.34
CA ASP A 112 -23.16 -9.05 25.61
C ASP A 112 -22.02 -9.79 24.91
N PHE A 113 -21.87 -9.56 23.61
CA PHE A 113 -20.73 -9.95 22.81
C PHE A 113 -19.94 -8.69 22.48
N THR A 114 -18.69 -8.60 22.96
CA THR A 114 -17.85 -7.41 22.82
C THR A 114 -16.78 -7.65 21.76
N PHE A 115 -16.65 -6.69 20.85
CA PHE A 115 -15.68 -6.67 19.77
C PHE A 115 -14.95 -5.33 19.78
N ASN A 116 -13.67 -5.33 19.42
CA ASN A 116 -12.88 -4.12 19.24
C ASN A 116 -12.56 -3.98 17.75
N ALA A 117 -12.77 -2.79 17.21
CA ALA A 117 -12.47 -2.47 15.82
C ALA A 117 -11.54 -1.27 15.73
N ASN A 118 -10.45 -1.42 15.00
CA ASN A 118 -9.62 -0.30 14.58
C ASN A 118 -10.28 0.30 13.35
N VAL A 119 -10.95 1.43 13.56
CA VAL A 119 -11.65 2.17 12.53
C VAL A 119 -11.04 3.56 12.44
N THR A 120 -11.07 4.12 11.25
CA THR A 120 -10.51 5.42 10.95
C THR A 120 -11.36 6.53 11.61
N ALA A 121 -10.75 7.41 12.39
CA ALA A 121 -11.46 8.33 13.29
C ALA A 121 -12.21 9.47 12.56
N ASP A 122 -13.19 10.09 13.22
CA ASP A 122 -14.03 11.21 12.71
C ASP A 122 -14.74 10.97 11.36
N GLN A 123 -15.03 9.72 11.01
CA GLN A 123 -15.90 9.40 9.87
C GLN A 123 -17.03 8.46 10.26
N ALA A 124 -18.10 8.48 9.47
CA ALA A 124 -19.21 7.55 9.63
C ALA A 124 -18.78 6.16 9.14
N HIS A 125 -19.25 5.11 9.82
CA HIS A 125 -19.01 3.72 9.44
C HIS A 125 -20.30 2.91 9.46
N LYS A 126 -20.29 1.78 8.75
CA LYS A 126 -21.37 0.80 8.80
C LYS A 126 -21.00 -0.32 9.76
N ILE A 127 -21.80 -0.51 10.80
CA ILE A 127 -21.71 -1.69 11.66
C ILE A 127 -22.74 -2.71 11.18
N GLN A 128 -22.30 -3.94 10.93
CA GLN A 128 -23.14 -4.96 10.30
C GLN A 128 -23.14 -6.23 11.14
N ILE A 129 -24.32 -6.72 11.51
CA ILE A 129 -24.52 -7.96 12.24
C ILE A 129 -25.21 -8.94 11.30
N GLN A 130 -24.46 -9.92 10.79
CA GLN A 130 -24.97 -10.89 9.84
C GLN A 130 -25.35 -12.18 10.55
N TYR A 131 -26.63 -12.52 10.51
CA TYR A 131 -27.16 -13.81 10.90
C TYR A 131 -27.01 -14.78 9.72
N ASP A 132 -26.25 -15.88 9.88
CA ASP A 132 -25.79 -16.70 8.75
C ASP A 132 -26.16 -18.19 8.82
N ASN A 133 -26.84 -18.63 9.89
CA ASN A 133 -27.20 -20.03 10.07
C ASN A 133 -28.68 -20.25 10.45
N ASP A 134 -29.61 -19.46 9.92
CA ASP A 134 -31.04 -19.73 10.00
C ASP A 134 -31.40 -21.18 9.62
N GLY A 135 -32.42 -21.74 10.28
CA GLY A 135 -32.87 -23.09 9.97
C GLY A 135 -33.97 -23.63 10.90
N PHE A 136 -34.89 -24.37 10.29
CA PHE A 136 -36.01 -25.01 10.96
C PHE A 136 -35.76 -26.51 11.19
N VAL A 137 -35.75 -26.96 12.45
CA VAL A 137 -35.47 -28.35 12.83
C VAL A 137 -36.49 -28.84 13.86
N ASN A 138 -37.15 -29.98 13.59
CA ASN A 138 -38.10 -30.64 14.50
C ASN A 138 -39.22 -29.73 15.05
N GLY A 139 -39.75 -28.82 14.22
CA GLY A 139 -40.80 -27.90 14.63
C GLY A 139 -40.31 -26.64 15.37
N GLN A 140 -39.00 -26.50 15.54
CA GLN A 140 -38.36 -25.33 16.15
C GLN A 140 -37.61 -24.54 15.09
N ASP A 141 -37.70 -23.21 15.20
CA ASP A 141 -37.09 -22.29 14.26
C ASP A 141 -35.90 -21.58 14.92
N ARG A 142 -34.74 -21.59 14.25
CA ARG A 142 -33.54 -20.95 14.77
C ARG A 142 -33.63 -19.47 14.43
N ASN A 143 -33.54 -18.62 15.44
CA ASN A 143 -33.73 -17.19 15.27
C ASN A 143 -32.72 -16.42 16.10
N LEU A 144 -32.07 -15.42 15.51
CA LEU A 144 -31.23 -14.49 16.24
C LEU A 144 -32.08 -13.32 16.75
N ILE A 145 -31.89 -12.95 18.01
CA ILE A 145 -32.57 -11.83 18.64
C ILE A 145 -31.49 -10.84 19.08
N VAL A 146 -31.41 -9.70 18.38
CA VAL A 146 -30.51 -8.60 18.75
C VAL A 146 -31.30 -7.58 19.57
N ASN A 147 -31.01 -7.47 20.86
CA ASN A 147 -31.75 -6.56 21.73
C ASN A 147 -31.18 -5.13 21.70
N LYS A 148 -29.85 -5.02 21.59
CA LYS A 148 -29.15 -3.73 21.71
C LYS A 148 -27.80 -3.77 21.01
N ILE A 149 -27.47 -2.70 20.32
CA ILE A 149 -26.18 -2.48 19.66
C ILE A 149 -25.53 -1.27 20.32
N THR A 150 -24.33 -1.41 20.86
CA THR A 150 -23.60 -0.31 21.48
C THR A 150 -22.29 -0.07 20.76
N ILE A 151 -22.04 1.16 20.30
CA ILE A 151 -20.82 1.56 19.57
C ILE A 151 -20.16 2.68 20.38
N ASN A 152 -18.99 2.42 20.93
CA ASN A 152 -18.24 3.35 21.77
C ASN A 152 -19.07 4.02 22.89
N GLY A 153 -19.99 3.25 23.49
CA GLY A 153 -20.91 3.75 24.52
C GLY A 153 -22.24 4.31 24.00
N HIS A 154 -22.38 4.57 22.70
CA HIS A 154 -23.64 4.97 22.07
C HIS A 154 -24.53 3.75 21.84
N ALA A 155 -25.67 3.72 22.54
CA ALA A 155 -26.63 2.63 22.51
C ALA A 155 -27.73 2.87 21.46
N LEU A 156 -27.96 1.88 20.61
CA LEU A 156 -29.06 1.81 19.64
C LEU A 156 -29.90 0.57 19.89
N ASP A 157 -31.21 0.72 19.74
CA ASP A 157 -32.13 -0.41 19.60
C ASP A 157 -31.97 -1.00 18.20
N ALA A 158 -32.14 -2.31 18.03
CA ALA A 158 -32.16 -2.94 16.71
C ALA A 158 -33.29 -2.40 15.81
N ALA A 159 -34.33 -1.80 16.39
CA ALA A 159 -35.42 -1.12 15.68
C ALA A 159 -35.22 0.41 15.50
N ASP A 160 -34.04 0.95 15.83
CA ASP A 160 -33.73 2.37 15.65
C ASP A 160 -33.83 2.79 14.17
N PRO A 161 -34.28 4.02 13.85
CA PRO A 161 -34.40 4.50 12.46
C PRO A 161 -33.10 4.46 11.64
N SER A 162 -31.93 4.47 12.28
CA SER A 162 -30.60 4.34 11.64
C SER A 162 -30.21 2.90 11.31
N VAL A 163 -31.05 1.92 11.69
CA VAL A 163 -30.81 0.50 11.49
C VAL A 163 -31.75 -0.03 10.41
N THR A 164 -31.19 -0.79 9.47
CA THR A 164 -31.94 -1.54 8.46
C THR A 164 -31.64 -3.03 8.58
N TYR A 165 -32.53 -3.87 8.06
CA TYR A 165 -32.32 -5.31 7.99
C TYR A 165 -32.44 -5.75 6.54
N ASP A 166 -31.31 -6.13 5.94
CA ASP A 166 -31.26 -6.71 4.60
C ASP A 166 -31.42 -8.21 4.70
N LYS A 167 -32.56 -8.73 4.22
CA LYS A 167 -32.87 -10.16 4.34
C LYS A 167 -32.15 -10.94 3.24
N GLY A 168 -31.49 -12.02 3.62
CA GLY A 168 -30.74 -12.87 2.70
C GLY A 168 -29.33 -12.36 2.45
N ALA A 169 -28.97 -12.18 1.17
CA ALA A 169 -27.68 -11.63 0.81
C ALA A 169 -27.65 -10.13 1.14
N LEU A 170 -26.50 -9.63 1.60
CA LEU A 170 -26.28 -8.20 1.76
C LEU A 170 -26.09 -7.56 0.37
N ASP A 171 -27.18 -7.28 -0.32
CA ASP A 171 -27.19 -6.78 -1.70
C ASP A 171 -28.09 -5.55 -1.90
N GLY A 172 -28.76 -5.10 -0.83
CA GLY A 172 -29.61 -3.92 -0.81
C GLY A 172 -30.99 -4.08 -1.43
N LYS A 173 -31.42 -5.31 -1.78
CA LYS A 173 -32.70 -5.53 -2.48
C LYS A 173 -33.88 -5.74 -1.54
N ASP A 174 -33.71 -6.53 -0.48
CA ASP A 174 -34.79 -6.95 0.43
C ASP A 174 -34.70 -6.26 1.80
N VAL A 175 -34.38 -4.97 1.76
CA VAL A 175 -34.13 -4.14 2.94
C VAL A 175 -35.45 -3.71 3.60
N VAL A 176 -35.60 -4.10 4.86
CA VAL A 176 -36.68 -3.63 5.75
C VAL A 176 -36.11 -2.76 6.88
N LYS A 177 -36.99 -2.14 7.67
CA LYS A 177 -36.57 -1.43 8.89
C LYS A 177 -35.88 -2.41 9.83
N GLY A 178 -34.89 -1.92 10.57
CA GLY A 178 -34.26 -2.66 11.65
C GLY A 178 -35.31 -3.23 12.59
N GLN A 179 -35.04 -4.44 13.08
CA GLN A 179 -35.89 -5.14 14.02
C GLN A 179 -35.05 -6.08 14.87
N SER A 180 -35.49 -6.34 16.10
CA SER A 180 -34.76 -7.19 17.04
C SER A 180 -34.72 -8.66 16.60
N GLY A 181 -35.86 -9.20 16.14
CA GLY A 181 -35.94 -10.57 15.65
C GLY A 181 -35.44 -10.68 14.21
N MET A 182 -34.31 -11.36 14.02
CA MET A 182 -33.81 -11.75 12.70
C MET A 182 -34.29 -13.18 12.42
N TRP A 183 -35.45 -13.27 11.77
CA TRP A 183 -36.14 -14.54 11.50
C TRP A 183 -35.62 -15.30 10.28
N TRP A 184 -34.68 -14.71 9.54
CA TRP A 184 -34.08 -15.28 8.36
C TRP A 184 -32.59 -14.94 8.34
N ASN A 185 -31.81 -15.69 7.58
CA ASN A 185 -30.47 -15.22 7.22
C ASN A 185 -30.55 -13.80 6.66
N GLY A 186 -29.58 -12.97 7.02
CA GLY A 186 -29.57 -11.56 6.62
C GLY A 186 -28.70 -10.72 7.53
N THR A 187 -28.64 -9.42 7.26
CA THR A 187 -27.72 -8.50 7.93
C THR A 187 -28.44 -7.30 8.49
N LEU A 188 -28.38 -7.10 9.81
CA LEU A 188 -28.70 -5.81 10.41
C LEU A 188 -27.57 -4.84 10.10
N VAL A 189 -27.87 -3.72 9.45
CA VAL A 189 -26.91 -2.67 9.07
C VAL A 189 -27.23 -1.41 9.85
N VAL A 190 -26.26 -0.95 10.62
CA VAL A 190 -26.31 0.32 11.34
C VAL A 190 -25.49 1.34 10.55
N ALA A 191 -26.13 2.39 10.07
CA ALA A 191 -25.43 3.56 9.53
C ALA A 191 -24.99 4.46 10.69
N ALA A 192 -23.88 4.14 11.33
CA ALA A 192 -23.41 4.85 12.51
C ALA A 192 -22.74 6.17 12.11
N PRO A 193 -23.23 7.32 12.63
CA PRO A 193 -22.64 8.61 12.30
C PRO A 193 -21.24 8.75 12.92
N LYS A 194 -20.44 9.67 12.39
CA LYS A 194 -19.07 9.92 12.84
C LYS A 194 -18.93 10.14 14.36
N ASP A 195 -19.95 10.71 14.99
CA ASP A 195 -19.95 11.02 16.43
C ASP A 195 -20.02 9.76 17.32
N PHE A 196 -20.23 8.56 16.74
CA PHE A 196 -20.20 7.29 17.46
C PHE A 196 -18.79 6.70 17.55
N PHE A 197 -17.84 7.29 16.83
CA PHE A 197 -16.47 6.86 16.74
C PHE A 197 -15.57 7.87 17.44
N PRO A 198 -14.35 7.48 17.85
CA PRO A 198 -13.39 8.44 18.37
C PRO A 198 -13.28 9.63 17.42
N ALA A 199 -13.37 10.84 17.97
CA ALA A 199 -12.97 12.02 17.21
C ALA A 199 -11.53 11.79 16.74
N ALA A 200 -11.21 12.29 15.54
CA ALA A 200 -9.83 12.39 15.14
C ALA A 200 -9.11 13.09 16.29
N THR A 201 -8.13 12.43 16.88
CA THR A 201 -7.20 13.12 17.75
C THR A 201 -6.70 14.28 16.92
N ALA A 202 -7.00 15.52 17.34
CA ALA A 202 -6.45 16.69 16.68
C ALA A 202 -4.97 16.40 16.48
N GLU A 203 -4.49 16.46 15.22
CA GLU A 203 -3.07 16.33 14.97
C GLU A 203 -2.35 17.24 15.96
N ALA A 204 -1.45 16.65 16.76
CA ALA A 204 -0.63 17.44 17.64
C ALA A 204 0.05 18.48 16.76
N VAL A 205 -0.20 19.77 17.05
CA VAL A 205 0.41 20.89 16.33
C VAL A 205 1.90 20.60 16.19
N THR A 206 2.34 20.30 14.96
CA THR A 206 3.72 20.00 14.66
C THR A 206 4.54 21.26 14.92
N GLY A 207 5.52 21.15 15.82
CA GLY A 207 6.48 22.22 16.02
C GLY A 207 7.59 22.06 15.01
N ALA A 208 7.78 23.04 14.13
CA ALA A 208 8.90 23.08 13.19
C ALA A 208 10.23 22.92 13.96
N THR A 209 10.84 21.74 13.85
CA THR A 209 12.11 21.40 14.49
C THR A 209 13.23 21.61 13.49
N LYS A 210 14.16 22.52 13.80
CA LYS A 210 15.33 22.77 12.97
C LYS A 210 16.41 21.73 13.22
N ILE A 211 16.83 21.00 12.18
CA ILE A 211 17.95 20.06 12.20
C ILE A 211 19.08 20.64 11.36
N VAL A 212 20.28 20.75 11.93
CA VAL A 212 21.47 21.24 11.23
C VAL A 212 22.55 20.19 11.24
N VAL A 213 22.99 19.75 10.06
CA VAL A 213 24.09 18.81 9.89
C VAL A 213 25.32 19.59 9.43
N ASN A 214 26.36 19.66 10.24
CA ASN A 214 27.66 20.17 9.80
C ASN A 214 28.44 19.02 9.15
N ALA A 215 28.65 19.08 7.84
CA ALA A 215 29.30 18.01 7.09
C ALA A 215 30.33 18.53 6.08
N ALA A 216 31.35 17.70 5.83
CA ALA A 216 32.35 17.82 4.77
C ALA A 216 32.46 16.48 4.03
N GLY A 217 33.20 16.46 2.93
CA GLY A 217 33.32 15.29 2.09
C GLY A 217 34.65 15.14 1.36
N ASN A 218 35.11 13.91 1.20
CA ASN A 218 36.14 13.58 0.23
C ASN A 218 35.48 13.36 -1.14
N VAL A 219 35.86 14.18 -2.13
CA VAL A 219 35.35 14.08 -3.50
C VAL A 219 36.15 13.01 -4.24
N ALA A 220 35.46 12.10 -4.93
CA ALA A 220 36.09 11.12 -5.82
C ALA A 220 35.45 11.20 -7.22
N GLY A 221 36.30 11.27 -8.25
CA GLY A 221 35.84 11.38 -9.64
C GLY A 221 35.08 12.68 -9.95
N GLY A 222 35.32 13.75 -9.19
CA GLY A 222 34.58 15.02 -9.33
C GLY A 222 33.18 15.03 -8.69
N VAL A 223 32.75 13.92 -8.06
CA VAL A 223 31.45 13.80 -7.40
C VAL A 223 31.61 13.82 -5.89
N SER A 224 30.85 14.71 -5.24
CA SER A 224 30.83 14.87 -3.79
C SER A 224 29.97 13.79 -3.11
N PRO A 225 30.26 13.39 -1.86
CA PRO A 225 29.37 12.55 -1.08
C PRO A 225 27.99 13.20 -0.93
N HIS A 226 26.95 12.43 -1.21
CA HIS A 226 25.55 12.79 -1.10
C HIS A 226 24.97 12.13 0.14
N PHE A 227 24.11 12.85 0.86
CA PHE A 227 23.46 12.32 2.04
C PHE A 227 22.02 12.79 2.16
N LYS A 228 21.19 11.95 2.78
CA LYS A 228 19.81 12.28 3.16
C LYS A 228 19.72 12.49 4.67
N VAL A 229 18.83 13.38 5.08
CA VAL A 229 18.45 13.55 6.48
C VAL A 229 17.03 13.02 6.64
N MET A 230 16.81 12.17 7.64
CA MET A 230 15.51 11.62 7.97
C MET A 230 15.19 11.82 9.45
N VAL A 231 13.90 11.84 9.75
CA VAL A 231 13.37 11.72 11.11
C VAL A 231 12.43 10.52 11.12
N ASP A 232 12.69 9.55 12.00
CA ASP A 232 11.93 8.30 12.12
C ASP A 232 11.71 7.57 10.78
N GLY A 233 12.74 7.54 9.93
CA GLY A 233 12.71 6.90 8.61
C GLY A 233 12.12 7.76 7.49
N LYS A 234 11.52 8.93 7.80
CA LYS A 234 10.99 9.86 6.80
C LYS A 234 12.04 10.87 6.38
N VAL A 235 12.37 10.93 5.09
CA VAL A 235 13.31 11.92 4.53
C VAL A 235 12.74 13.33 4.69
N ILE A 236 13.54 14.23 5.25
CA ILE A 236 13.21 15.65 5.44
C ILE A 236 14.08 16.58 4.57
N GLY A 237 15.01 16.02 3.82
CA GLY A 237 15.87 16.73 2.88
C GLY A 237 17.17 15.98 2.62
N GLU A 238 17.96 16.51 1.71
CA GLU A 238 19.22 15.92 1.27
C GLU A 238 20.28 16.99 0.98
N GLY A 239 21.54 16.57 0.83
CA GLY A 239 22.65 17.48 0.55
C GLY A 239 23.90 16.76 0.05
N SER A 240 24.75 17.50 -0.66
CA SER A 240 26.06 17.01 -1.12
C SER A 240 27.18 17.74 -0.38
N ALA A 241 28.08 17.00 0.29
CA ALA A 241 29.17 17.53 1.09
C ALA A 241 30.46 17.76 0.29
N GLY A 242 30.81 19.04 0.10
CA GLY A 242 32.09 19.41 -0.51
C GLY A 242 33.26 19.28 0.46
N THR A 243 34.47 19.62 0.01
CA THR A 243 35.70 19.45 0.80
C THR A 243 35.79 20.33 2.06
N THR A 244 34.99 21.39 2.15
CA THR A 244 34.93 22.28 3.32
C THR A 244 33.67 22.01 4.11
N ALA A 245 33.83 21.85 5.42
CA ALA A 245 32.70 21.67 6.33
C ALA A 245 31.74 22.85 6.27
N LYS A 246 30.45 22.58 6.10
CA LYS A 246 29.38 23.59 6.18
C LYS A 246 28.13 23.03 6.82
N ASP A 247 27.28 23.94 7.28
CA ASP A 247 25.99 23.62 7.86
C ASP A 247 24.94 23.41 6.76
N TYR A 248 24.25 22.29 6.83
CA TYR A 248 23.06 21.96 6.05
C TYR A 248 21.87 22.01 6.98
N SER A 249 20.95 22.94 6.76
CA SER A 249 19.79 23.17 7.63
C SER A 249 18.53 22.59 7.00
N PHE A 250 17.80 21.83 7.80
CA PHE A 250 16.54 21.18 7.47
C PHE A 250 15.51 21.55 8.52
N THR A 251 14.23 21.54 8.14
CA THR A 251 13.12 21.73 9.07
C THR A 251 12.22 20.51 8.95
N ALA A 252 11.84 19.95 10.10
CA ALA A 252 10.92 18.83 10.16
C ALA A 252 9.74 19.20 11.06
N ASP A 253 8.54 18.92 10.58
CA ASP A 253 7.33 18.99 11.37
C ASP A 253 7.24 17.74 12.23
N ILE A 254 7.65 17.88 13.48
CA ILE A 254 7.81 16.77 14.42
C ILE A 254 6.78 16.91 15.52
N ALA A 255 6.14 15.78 15.87
CA ALA A 255 5.20 15.71 16.97
C ALA A 255 5.91 16.11 18.29
N PRO A 256 5.42 17.13 19.00
CA PRO A 256 6.10 17.64 20.19
C PRO A 256 5.98 16.66 21.37
N GLY A 257 6.99 16.67 22.26
CA GLY A 257 6.94 15.97 23.54
C GLY A 257 7.30 14.48 23.53
N GLN A 258 7.77 13.93 22.41
CA GLN A 258 8.28 12.55 22.33
C GLN A 258 9.70 12.47 21.77
N ALA A 259 10.38 11.35 22.01
CA ALA A 259 11.73 11.09 21.49
C ALA A 259 11.65 10.65 20.03
N HIS A 260 12.66 11.00 19.23
CA HIS A 260 12.71 10.69 17.80
C HIS A 260 14.10 10.23 17.38
N LYS A 261 14.19 9.55 16.24
CA LYS A 261 15.45 9.21 15.59
C LYS A 261 15.76 10.21 14.51
N VAL A 262 16.88 10.93 14.61
CA VAL A 262 17.41 11.76 13.52
C VAL A 262 18.51 11.00 12.81
N GLN A 263 18.40 10.84 11.50
CA GLN A 263 19.21 9.89 10.73
C GLN A 263 19.87 10.58 9.54
N ILE A 264 21.16 10.39 9.37
CA ILE A 264 21.95 10.96 8.26
C ILE A 264 22.45 9.77 7.44
N GLN A 265 21.87 9.57 6.26
CA GLN A 265 22.21 8.45 5.38
C GLN A 265 23.18 8.91 4.29
N TYR A 266 24.37 8.32 4.27
CA TYR A 266 25.33 8.41 3.18
C TYR A 266 24.99 7.34 2.12
N ASP A 267 24.69 7.74 0.89
CA ASP A 267 24.06 6.84 -0.10
C ASP A 267 24.80 6.70 -1.45
N ASN A 268 25.92 7.40 -1.62
CA ASN A 268 26.69 7.36 -2.86
C ASN A 268 28.19 7.11 -2.65
N ASP A 269 28.57 6.24 -1.71
CA ASP A 269 29.93 5.73 -1.58
C ASP A 269 30.50 5.23 -2.93
N GLY A 270 31.81 5.41 -3.11
CA GLY A 270 32.47 4.99 -4.33
C GLY A 270 33.96 5.32 -4.40
N PHE A 271 34.72 4.36 -4.89
CA PHE A 271 36.16 4.47 -5.12
C PHE A 271 36.46 4.73 -6.60
N VAL A 272 37.08 5.87 -6.91
CA VAL A 272 37.36 6.31 -8.29
C VAL A 272 38.80 6.82 -8.40
N ASN A 273 39.58 6.26 -9.34
CA ASN A 273 40.96 6.68 -9.64
C ASN A 273 41.89 6.73 -8.42
N GLY A 274 41.75 5.78 -7.48
CA GLY A 274 42.56 5.74 -6.26
C GLY A 274 42.07 6.67 -5.14
N GLN A 275 40.99 7.41 -5.35
CA GLN A 275 40.35 8.26 -4.36
C GLN A 275 39.05 7.63 -3.88
N ASP A 276 38.79 7.76 -2.59
CA ASP A 276 37.62 7.21 -1.93
C ASP A 276 36.64 8.32 -1.56
N ARG A 277 35.37 8.17 -1.92
CA ARG A 277 34.34 9.15 -1.60
C ARG A 277 33.85 8.86 -0.19
N ASN A 278 33.87 9.88 0.66
CA ASN A 278 33.58 9.70 2.07
C ASN A 278 32.81 10.88 2.61
N LEU A 279 31.78 10.64 3.41
CA LEU A 279 31.07 11.69 4.13
C LEU A 279 31.69 11.85 5.52
N ILE A 280 32.01 13.08 5.90
CA ILE A 280 32.45 13.43 7.25
C ILE A 280 31.35 14.28 7.89
N VAL A 281 30.63 13.71 8.84
CA VAL A 281 29.71 14.47 9.70
C VAL A 281 30.50 14.97 10.89
N ASN A 282 30.50 16.26 11.17
CA ASN A 282 31.21 16.84 12.31
C ASN A 282 30.30 17.08 13.50
N LYS A 283 29.05 17.47 13.26
CA LYS A 283 28.07 17.82 14.30
C LYS A 283 26.64 17.73 13.76
N ILE A 284 25.73 17.19 14.55
CA ILE A 284 24.28 17.28 14.30
C ILE A 284 23.69 18.22 15.36
N THR A 285 22.83 19.16 14.97
CA THR A 285 22.14 20.06 15.90
C THR A 285 20.64 19.88 15.73
N ILE A 286 19.92 19.54 16.80
CA ILE A 286 18.47 19.27 16.78
C ILE A 286 17.80 20.29 17.70
N ASN A 287 17.04 21.22 17.11
CA ASN A 287 16.39 22.32 17.81
C ASN A 287 17.32 23.12 18.74
N GLY A 288 18.57 23.33 18.30
CA GLY A 288 19.61 23.98 19.10
C GLY A 288 20.45 23.07 20.00
N ASN A 289 20.06 21.80 20.18
CA ASN A 289 20.83 20.81 20.94
C ASN A 289 21.89 20.15 20.06
N ALA A 290 23.17 20.30 20.43
CA ALA A 290 24.28 19.71 19.69
C ALA A 290 24.50 18.24 20.08
N VAL A 291 24.74 17.40 19.07
CA VAL A 291 25.09 15.98 19.16
C VAL A 291 26.36 15.77 18.36
N ASN A 292 27.38 15.19 18.98
CA ASN A 292 28.55 14.74 18.25
C ASN A 292 28.26 13.37 17.62
N PRO A 293 28.74 13.11 16.39
CA PRO A 293 28.61 11.81 15.73
C PRO A 293 29.15 10.62 16.54
N THR A 294 30.03 10.87 17.51
CA THR A 294 30.65 9.89 18.40
C THR A 294 29.98 9.77 19.77
N ASP A 295 28.91 10.53 20.03
CA ASP A 295 28.18 10.46 21.30
C ASP A 295 27.53 9.08 21.48
N ALA A 296 27.32 8.67 22.74
CA ALA A 296 26.78 7.34 23.05
C ALA A 296 25.36 7.10 22.51
N SER A 297 24.60 8.17 22.25
CA SER A 297 23.27 8.13 21.64
C SER A 297 23.29 7.97 20.11
N VAL A 298 24.49 7.86 19.51
CA VAL A 298 24.67 7.77 18.06
C VAL A 298 25.21 6.40 17.68
N THR A 299 24.59 5.79 16.68
CA THR A 299 25.06 4.57 16.03
C THR A 299 25.28 4.80 14.55
N TYR A 300 26.07 3.94 13.91
CA TYR A 300 26.27 3.95 12.47
C TYR A 300 25.93 2.56 11.93
N ASP A 301 24.84 2.47 11.18
CA ASP A 301 24.42 1.25 10.50
C ASP A 301 25.05 1.23 9.11
N LYS A 302 26.00 0.31 8.88
CA LYS A 302 26.73 0.26 7.61
C LYS A 302 25.89 -0.51 6.58
N GLY A 303 25.72 0.07 5.40
CA GLY A 303 24.94 -0.51 4.32
C GLY A 303 23.46 -0.12 4.40
N ALA A 304 22.58 -1.11 4.28
CA ALA A 304 21.15 -0.88 4.44
C ALA A 304 20.84 -0.51 5.90
N LEU A 305 19.88 0.39 6.10
CA LEU A 305 19.36 0.68 7.44
C LEU A 305 18.45 -0.48 7.87
N ASP A 306 19.05 -1.58 8.31
CA ASP A 306 18.38 -2.83 8.67
C ASP A 306 18.71 -3.34 10.08
N GLY A 307 19.58 -2.63 10.80
CA GLY A 307 19.97 -2.93 12.17
C GLY A 307 20.98 -4.07 12.33
N LYS A 308 21.56 -4.62 11.24
CA LYS A 308 22.46 -5.78 11.32
C LYS A 308 23.93 -5.39 11.51
N ASP A 309 24.42 -4.37 10.81
CA ASP A 309 25.83 -3.98 10.78
C ASP A 309 26.11 -2.70 11.58
N VAL A 310 25.43 -2.58 12.72
CA VAL A 310 25.44 -1.39 13.58
C VAL A 310 26.70 -1.32 14.42
N VAL A 311 27.46 -0.25 14.23
CA VAL A 311 28.62 0.11 15.07
C VAL A 311 28.35 1.38 15.86
N LYS A 312 29.26 1.73 16.80
CA LYS A 312 29.20 3.02 17.49
C LYS A 312 29.28 4.16 16.48
N GLY A 313 28.56 5.24 16.76
CA GLY A 313 28.61 6.44 15.95
C GLY A 313 30.03 6.93 15.75
N GLN A 314 30.31 7.42 14.55
CA GLN A 314 31.60 7.94 14.15
C GLN A 314 31.42 9.08 13.16
N SER A 315 32.42 9.97 13.10
CA SER A 315 32.38 11.14 12.22
C SER A 315 32.56 10.79 10.74
N GLY A 316 33.51 9.90 10.44
CA GLY A 316 33.76 9.41 9.08
C GLY A 316 32.82 8.27 8.73
N MET A 317 31.97 8.49 7.73
CA MET A 317 31.14 7.47 7.11
C MET A 317 31.83 7.01 5.84
N TRP A 318 32.61 5.92 5.96
CA TRP A 318 33.48 5.40 4.90
C TRP A 318 32.79 4.47 3.91
N TRP A 319 31.52 4.15 4.18
CA TRP A 319 30.70 3.29 3.34
C TRP A 319 29.30 3.86 3.29
N ASN A 320 28.52 3.45 2.30
CA ASN A 320 27.08 3.64 2.36
C ASN A 320 26.54 3.17 3.72
N GLY A 321 25.63 3.92 4.31
CA GLY A 321 25.12 3.63 5.64
C GLY A 321 24.47 4.84 6.30
N THR A 322 23.93 4.64 7.50
CA THR A 322 23.13 5.64 8.18
C THR A 322 23.63 5.89 9.59
N LEU A 323 24.02 7.13 9.87
CA LEU A 323 24.30 7.59 11.22
C LEU A 323 22.96 7.90 11.91
N VAL A 324 22.62 7.20 12.99
CA VAL A 324 21.34 7.29 13.69
C VAL A 324 21.56 7.92 15.05
N VAL A 325 20.94 9.08 15.28
CA VAL A 325 20.88 9.76 16.57
C VAL A 325 19.56 9.39 17.27
N ALA A 326 19.63 8.68 18.38
CA ALA A 326 18.49 8.50 19.28
C ALA A 326 18.30 9.79 20.11
N ALA A 327 17.52 10.74 19.59
CA ALA A 327 17.33 12.05 20.21
C ALA A 327 16.21 12.00 21.27
N PRO A 328 16.48 12.38 22.52
CA PRO A 328 15.47 12.35 23.58
C PRO A 328 14.39 13.42 23.33
N LYS A 329 13.22 13.24 23.96
CA LYS A 329 12.07 14.16 23.83
C LYS A 329 12.38 15.63 24.10
N ASP A 330 13.37 15.91 24.95
CA ASP A 330 13.75 17.27 25.33
C ASP A 330 14.51 18.01 24.21
N PHE A 331 14.85 17.31 23.11
CA PHE A 331 15.41 17.93 21.91
C PHE A 331 14.33 18.49 20.98
N PHE A 332 13.05 18.23 21.28
CA PHE A 332 11.91 18.63 20.46
C PHE A 332 11.03 19.61 21.24
N PRO A 333 10.21 20.43 20.56
CA PRO A 333 9.29 21.34 21.23
C PRO A 333 8.36 20.57 22.19
N SER A 334 8.01 21.17 23.33
CA SER A 334 7.01 20.61 24.24
C SER A 334 5.59 20.91 23.76
N SER A 335 4.66 19.97 23.93
CA SER A 335 3.24 20.24 23.68
C SER A 335 2.73 21.32 24.64
N THR A 336 2.32 22.47 24.12
CA THR A 336 1.69 23.53 24.93
C THR A 336 0.17 23.35 24.86
N THR A 337 -0.41 22.73 25.87
CA THR A 337 -1.85 22.85 26.11
C THR A 337 -2.09 24.19 26.80
N THR A 338 -2.38 25.24 26.02
CA THR A 338 -2.86 26.50 26.62
C THR A 338 -4.33 26.29 27.00
N PRO A 339 -4.71 26.35 28.30
CA PRO A 339 -6.11 26.24 28.70
C PRO A 339 -6.85 27.53 28.31
N THR A 340 -7.81 27.44 27.41
CA THR A 340 -8.73 28.54 27.12
C THR A 340 -9.70 28.70 28.29
N THR A 341 -9.42 29.69 29.15
CA THR A 341 -10.40 30.15 30.15
C THR A 341 -11.44 31.02 29.43
N PRO A 342 -12.75 30.78 29.60
CA PRO A 342 -13.79 31.60 28.97
C PRO A 342 -13.82 33.00 29.60
N THR A 343 -13.50 34.04 28.83
CA THR A 343 -13.71 35.43 29.26
C THR A 343 -15.10 35.91 28.86
N THR A 344 -15.83 36.41 29.86
CA THR A 344 -17.12 37.10 29.79
C THR A 344 -17.09 38.30 28.82
N PRO A 345 -18.18 38.61 28.11
CA PRO A 345 -18.21 39.70 27.13
C PRO A 345 -18.25 41.08 27.81
N THR A 346 -17.40 42.00 27.37
CA THR A 346 -17.57 43.44 27.64
C THR A 346 -17.87 44.20 26.36
N THR A 347 -18.95 44.98 26.45
CA THR A 347 -19.61 45.89 25.51
C THR A 347 -18.68 47.00 24.96
N PRO A 348 -18.96 47.57 23.77
CA PRO A 348 -17.99 48.26 22.93
C PRO A 348 -17.88 49.77 23.20
N THR A 349 -16.71 50.33 22.94
CA THR A 349 -16.50 51.77 22.77
C THR A 349 -16.11 52.10 21.33
N THR A 350 -16.81 53.10 20.79
CA THR A 350 -16.85 53.64 19.43
C THR A 350 -15.63 54.56 19.14
N PRO A 351 -15.47 55.18 17.95
CA PRO A 351 -14.23 55.15 17.19
C PRO A 351 -13.52 56.51 17.14
N THR A 352 -12.22 56.51 16.82
CA THR A 352 -11.54 57.72 16.34
C THR A 352 -10.86 57.44 15.01
N THR A 353 -11.36 58.12 13.98
CA THR A 353 -10.86 58.20 12.60
C THR A 353 -9.83 59.38 12.50
N PRO A 354 -9.23 59.67 11.34
CA PRO A 354 -7.97 59.14 10.81
C PRO A 354 -6.87 60.23 10.71
N THR A 355 -5.60 59.82 10.60
CA THR A 355 -4.57 60.67 10.00
C THR A 355 -3.93 59.98 8.79
N THR A 356 -3.98 60.70 7.68
CA THR A 356 -3.56 60.41 6.30
C THR A 356 -2.07 60.02 6.18
N PRO A 357 -1.70 59.18 5.19
CA PRO A 357 -0.44 58.46 5.14
C PRO A 357 0.69 59.22 4.46
N THR A 358 1.92 58.98 4.92
CA THR A 358 3.15 59.34 4.21
C THR A 358 3.79 58.06 3.67
N ALA A 359 3.93 57.95 2.34
CA ALA A 359 4.71 56.89 1.69
C ALA A 359 6.21 57.13 1.92
N PRO A 360 7.03 56.11 2.29
CA PRO A 360 7.77 55.27 1.31
C PRO A 360 8.14 53.86 1.88
N PRO A 361 8.94 53.00 1.20
CA PRO A 361 9.10 52.65 -0.21
C PRO A 361 8.50 51.25 -0.51
N ALA A 362 8.59 50.78 -1.75
CA ALA A 362 8.10 49.46 -2.19
C ALA A 362 8.62 48.30 -1.30
N PRO A 363 7.76 47.41 -0.78
CA PRO A 363 8.21 46.17 -0.19
C PRO A 363 8.64 45.21 -1.29
N SER A 364 9.94 44.88 -1.28
CA SER A 364 10.47 43.67 -1.89
C SER A 364 9.76 42.45 -1.29
N ASN A 365 9.10 41.71 -2.17
CA ASN A 365 8.60 40.34 -2.09
C ASN A 365 9.05 39.51 -0.86
N PRO A 366 8.15 39.00 -0.01
CA PRO A 366 8.39 37.82 0.81
C PRO A 366 7.99 36.58 -0.01
N GLY A 367 8.87 36.15 -0.90
CA GLY A 367 8.70 34.93 -1.67
C GLY A 367 9.20 33.69 -0.92
N GLY A 368 8.54 32.57 -1.16
CA GLY A 368 9.16 31.24 -1.14
C GLY A 368 8.70 30.30 -0.03
N GLY A 369 7.49 29.77 -0.14
CA GLY A 369 7.23 28.41 0.36
C GLY A 369 8.10 27.45 -0.45
N THR A 370 8.95 26.69 0.23
CA THR A 370 9.98 25.85 -0.39
C THR A 370 9.35 24.66 -1.11
N SER A 371 9.43 24.70 -2.44
CA SER A 371 9.24 23.57 -3.34
C SER A 371 10.35 22.54 -3.10
N ASP A 372 9.98 21.31 -2.75
CA ASP A 372 10.92 20.17 -2.56
C ASP A 372 11.49 19.63 -3.89
N TYR A 373 11.30 20.34 -5.00
CA TYR A 373 11.86 19.96 -6.29
C TYR A 373 13.26 20.59 -6.48
N PRO A 374 14.33 19.80 -6.73
CA PRO A 374 15.65 20.35 -7.01
C PRO A 374 15.63 21.09 -8.35
N ALA A 375 15.38 22.39 -8.31
CA ALA A 375 15.55 23.27 -9.46
C ALA A 375 17.04 23.38 -9.76
N THR A 376 17.51 22.73 -10.84
CA THR A 376 18.82 23.08 -11.39
C THR A 376 18.72 24.48 -12.04
N PRO A 377 19.82 25.23 -12.19
CA PRO A 377 19.80 26.61 -12.73
C PRO A 377 19.27 26.77 -14.18
N ALA A 378 18.79 25.69 -14.80
CA ALA A 378 18.16 25.66 -16.13
C ALA A 378 16.69 25.17 -16.12
N SER A 379 16.13 24.79 -14.96
CA SER A 379 14.74 24.30 -14.82
C SER A 379 13.76 25.48 -14.72
N GLN A 380 12.81 25.58 -15.65
CA GLN A 380 11.72 26.55 -15.55
C GLN A 380 10.59 25.98 -14.69
N VAL A 381 10.12 26.78 -13.73
CA VAL A 381 8.98 26.43 -12.88
C VAL A 381 7.74 27.16 -13.40
N PHE A 382 6.65 26.43 -13.54
CA PHE A 382 5.35 26.91 -13.97
C PHE A 382 4.31 26.59 -12.90
N TYR A 383 3.61 27.61 -12.42
CA TYR A 383 2.55 27.51 -11.42
C TYR A 383 1.17 27.61 -12.09
N ILE A 384 0.26 26.73 -11.67
CA ILE A 384 -1.10 26.65 -12.18
C ILE A 384 -2.08 26.72 -10.99
N ASP A 385 -2.99 27.69 -11.03
CA ASP A 385 -4.03 27.95 -10.03
C ASP A 385 -5.38 28.15 -10.76
N ALA A 386 -6.31 27.22 -10.59
CA ALA A 386 -7.63 27.24 -11.20
C ALA A 386 -8.49 28.42 -10.71
N THR A 387 -8.32 28.84 -9.46
CA THR A 387 -9.15 29.87 -8.83
C THR A 387 -8.65 31.29 -9.16
N HIS A 388 -7.41 31.60 -8.80
CA HIS A 388 -6.79 32.93 -8.87
C HIS A 388 -5.87 33.10 -10.09
N GLY A 389 -5.50 32.02 -10.78
CA GLY A 389 -4.64 32.10 -11.96
C GLY A 389 -5.29 32.81 -13.15
N ASN A 390 -4.45 33.23 -14.10
CA ASN A 390 -4.84 33.83 -15.37
C ASN A 390 -3.86 33.42 -16.48
N ASP A 391 -4.36 32.93 -17.62
CA ASP A 391 -3.53 32.41 -18.72
C ASP A 391 -2.71 33.48 -19.48
N SER A 392 -2.96 34.75 -19.19
CA SER A 392 -2.12 35.88 -19.63
C SER A 392 -0.93 36.16 -18.69
N ASN A 393 -0.88 35.54 -17.51
CA ASN A 393 0.24 35.66 -16.58
C ASN A 393 1.49 34.94 -17.10
N SER A 394 2.63 35.23 -16.48
CA SER A 394 3.91 34.59 -16.85
C SER A 394 3.96 33.11 -16.49
N GLY A 395 3.27 32.68 -15.41
CA GLY A 395 3.35 31.33 -14.86
C GLY A 395 4.57 31.07 -13.98
N HIS A 396 5.52 32.01 -13.87
CA HIS A 396 6.80 31.79 -13.17
C HIS A 396 6.81 32.21 -11.69
N ASP A 397 5.70 32.72 -11.18
CA ASP A 397 5.49 33.08 -9.78
C ASP A 397 4.10 32.57 -9.35
N PRO A 398 3.92 32.02 -8.15
CA PRO A 398 2.60 31.58 -7.66
C PRO A 398 1.52 32.66 -7.76
N ASN A 399 1.85 33.94 -7.49
CA ASN A 399 0.91 35.07 -7.59
C ASN A 399 0.65 35.50 -9.04
N GLN A 400 1.35 34.89 -10.00
CA GLN A 400 1.20 35.06 -11.45
C GLN A 400 1.04 33.69 -12.12
N ALA A 401 0.33 32.77 -11.46
CA ALA A 401 0.05 31.44 -11.99
C ALA A 401 -0.83 31.50 -13.25
N TRP A 402 -0.68 30.50 -14.12
CA TRP A 402 -1.64 30.20 -15.17
C TRP A 402 -2.91 29.61 -14.58
N LYS A 403 -4.01 29.61 -15.35
CA LYS A 403 -5.30 29.13 -14.88
C LYS A 403 -5.65 27.74 -15.39
N SER A 404 -5.43 27.49 -16.67
CA SER A 404 -6.10 26.39 -17.37
C SER A 404 -5.16 25.28 -17.85
N LEU A 405 -5.71 24.06 -17.95
CA LEU A 405 -5.04 22.96 -18.66
C LEU A 405 -4.85 23.27 -20.14
N ALA A 406 -5.69 24.10 -20.76
CA ALA A 406 -5.50 24.50 -22.15
C ALA A 406 -4.17 25.24 -22.34
N LYS A 407 -3.80 26.12 -21.40
CA LYS A 407 -2.50 26.81 -21.40
C LYS A 407 -1.34 25.84 -21.21
N VAL A 408 -1.47 24.90 -20.28
CA VAL A 408 -0.46 23.83 -20.04
C VAL A 408 -0.26 22.99 -21.30
N ASN A 409 -1.34 22.46 -21.86
CA ASN A 409 -1.33 21.59 -23.04
C ASN A 409 -0.77 22.28 -24.30
N ALA A 410 -0.92 23.61 -24.42
CA ALA A 410 -0.40 24.39 -25.54
C ALA A 410 1.08 24.80 -25.36
N THR A 411 1.67 24.56 -24.20
CA THR A 411 3.04 24.98 -23.87
C THR A 411 4.03 23.86 -24.15
N ASN A 412 5.12 24.19 -24.85
CA ASN A 412 6.26 23.30 -25.01
C ASN A 412 7.24 23.52 -23.85
N PHE A 413 7.31 22.56 -22.93
CA PHE A 413 8.20 22.64 -21.77
C PHE A 413 9.63 22.21 -22.15
N ALA A 414 10.62 22.91 -21.62
CA ALA A 414 12.01 22.48 -21.72
C ALA A 414 12.26 21.28 -20.78
N ALA A 415 13.23 20.42 -21.11
CA ALA A 415 13.63 19.32 -20.23
C ALA A 415 14.05 19.85 -18.84
N GLY A 416 13.58 19.21 -17.77
CA GLY A 416 13.79 19.64 -16.39
C GLY A 416 12.76 20.65 -15.88
N SER A 417 11.76 21.02 -16.68
CA SER A 417 10.70 21.94 -16.22
C SER A 417 9.85 21.32 -15.12
N LEU A 418 9.38 22.16 -14.21
CA LEU A 418 8.41 21.82 -13.18
C LEU A 418 7.07 22.46 -13.54
N VAL A 419 6.01 21.67 -13.62
CA VAL A 419 4.64 22.09 -13.91
C VAL A 419 3.82 21.77 -12.65
N LEU A 420 3.62 22.79 -11.81
CA LEU A 420 3.10 22.65 -10.45
C LEU A 420 1.66 23.16 -10.38
N PHE A 421 0.75 22.32 -9.92
CA PHE A 421 -0.67 22.61 -9.72
C PHE A 421 -0.96 22.92 -8.25
N GLU A 422 -1.79 23.93 -7.98
CA GLU A 422 -2.15 24.31 -6.60
C GLU A 422 -2.98 23.21 -5.95
N ARG A 423 -2.61 22.86 -4.72
CA ARG A 423 -3.30 21.86 -3.91
C ARG A 423 -4.73 22.31 -3.57
N GLY A 424 -5.63 21.33 -3.42
CA GLY A 424 -7.03 21.54 -3.10
C GLY A 424 -7.92 21.95 -4.29
N GLU A 425 -7.34 22.05 -5.49
CA GLU A 425 -8.06 22.50 -6.67
C GLU A 425 -8.32 21.38 -7.69
N THR A 426 -9.25 21.64 -8.62
CA THR A 426 -9.64 20.70 -9.68
C THR A 426 -9.60 21.35 -11.04
N TRP A 427 -8.94 20.69 -11.99
CA TRP A 427 -8.97 21.03 -13.40
C TRP A 427 -9.80 20.00 -14.17
N THR A 428 -10.87 20.47 -14.83
CA THR A 428 -11.76 19.61 -15.63
C THR A 428 -11.44 19.69 -17.13
N ASP A 429 -10.42 18.94 -17.56
CA ASP A 429 -10.10 18.59 -18.95
C ASP A 429 -9.05 17.47 -18.93
N SER A 430 -8.60 16.99 -20.09
CA SER A 430 -7.46 16.08 -20.15
C SER A 430 -6.13 16.84 -20.12
N LEU A 431 -5.17 16.37 -19.31
CA LEU A 431 -3.77 16.80 -19.38
C LEU A 431 -3.05 16.02 -20.50
N LEU A 432 -2.44 16.75 -21.41
CA LEU A 432 -1.68 16.21 -22.54
C LEU A 432 -0.21 16.56 -22.34
N VAL A 433 0.64 15.56 -22.12
CA VAL A 433 2.08 15.80 -22.06
C VAL A 433 2.56 16.25 -23.44
N SER A 434 3.12 17.46 -23.51
CA SER A 434 3.44 18.14 -24.77
C SER A 434 4.86 17.81 -25.27
N THR A 435 5.82 17.72 -24.36
CA THR A 435 7.25 17.50 -24.65
C THR A 435 7.87 16.46 -23.74
N SER A 436 8.97 15.84 -24.18
CA SER A 436 9.75 14.89 -23.39
C SER A 436 10.78 15.62 -22.55
N GLY A 437 11.09 15.09 -21.37
CA GLY A 437 12.32 15.42 -20.66
C GLY A 437 13.53 14.70 -21.26
N THR A 438 14.65 14.77 -20.55
CA THR A 438 15.79 13.86 -20.76
C THR A 438 15.99 12.99 -19.52
N SER A 439 16.77 11.92 -19.62
CA SER A 439 17.07 11.03 -18.49
C SER A 439 17.55 11.78 -17.24
N ASP A 440 18.36 12.82 -17.45
CA ASP A 440 18.98 13.61 -16.38
C ASP A 440 18.11 14.80 -15.95
N LYS A 441 17.10 15.15 -16.77
CA LYS A 441 16.22 16.30 -16.58
C LYS A 441 14.79 15.93 -17.00
N PRO A 442 14.10 15.06 -16.23
CA PRO A 442 12.71 14.75 -16.50
C PRO A 442 11.84 16.01 -16.36
N ILE A 443 10.71 16.05 -17.08
CA ILE A 443 9.68 17.05 -16.80
C ILE A 443 8.82 16.51 -15.66
N ILE A 444 8.59 17.34 -14.65
CA ILE A 444 7.80 16.98 -13.47
C ILE A 444 6.47 17.70 -13.52
N TYR A 445 5.38 16.95 -13.52
CA TYR A 445 4.04 17.44 -13.24
C TYR A 445 3.74 17.10 -11.78
N GLY A 446 3.54 18.12 -10.95
CA GLY A 446 3.30 17.90 -9.53
C GLY A 446 2.53 19.00 -8.84
N ALA A 447 2.69 19.12 -7.53
CA ALA A 447 1.86 20.00 -6.71
C ALA A 447 2.67 21.12 -6.04
N TYR A 448 1.99 22.22 -5.72
CA TYR A 448 2.48 23.25 -4.79
C TYR A 448 1.32 23.73 -3.90
N GLY A 449 1.64 24.55 -2.89
CA GLY A 449 0.65 25.02 -1.93
C GLY A 449 0.35 23.99 -0.85
N THR A 450 -0.85 24.05 -0.27
CA THR A 450 -1.26 23.22 0.87
C THR A 450 -2.64 22.60 0.65
N GLY A 451 -2.88 21.42 1.23
CA GLY A 451 -4.17 20.73 1.14
C GLY A 451 -4.10 19.44 0.31
N ALA A 452 -5.26 18.95 -0.12
CA ALA A 452 -5.38 17.72 -0.91
C ALA A 452 -4.62 17.82 -2.25
N ASP A 453 -4.27 16.67 -2.83
CA ASP A 453 -3.60 16.65 -4.13
C ASP A 453 -4.45 17.34 -5.21
N PRO A 454 -3.82 18.10 -6.13
CA PRO A 454 -4.48 18.63 -7.32
C PRO A 454 -5.21 17.54 -8.10
N ILE A 455 -6.46 17.80 -8.49
CA ILE A 455 -7.28 16.85 -9.24
C ILE A 455 -7.27 17.20 -10.72
N ILE A 456 -6.71 16.32 -11.54
CA ILE A 456 -6.89 16.29 -12.99
C ILE A 456 -8.09 15.39 -13.30
N LYS A 457 -9.24 16.03 -13.51
CA LYS A 457 -10.51 15.35 -13.80
C LYS A 457 -10.77 15.39 -15.30
N ALA A 458 -10.86 14.22 -15.92
CA ALA A 458 -11.27 14.12 -17.31
C ALA A 458 -12.65 14.77 -17.48
N LYS A 459 -12.84 15.56 -18.55
CA LYS A 459 -14.16 16.06 -18.90
C LYS A 459 -15.08 14.90 -19.31
N SER A 460 -16.39 15.10 -19.15
CA SER A 460 -17.39 14.09 -19.52
C SER A 460 -17.16 13.53 -20.93
N GLY A 461 -17.02 12.20 -21.02
CA GLY A 461 -16.81 11.49 -22.28
C GLY A 461 -15.37 11.48 -22.80
N ALA A 462 -14.41 12.16 -22.15
CA ALA A 462 -13.01 12.05 -22.52
C ALA A 462 -12.47 10.65 -22.21
N SER A 463 -11.70 10.08 -23.14
CA SER A 463 -11.11 8.75 -22.98
C SER A 463 -10.14 8.70 -21.80
N PHE A 464 -9.40 9.78 -21.53
CA PHE A 464 -8.37 9.78 -20.50
C PHE A 464 -8.33 11.06 -19.66
N ALA A 465 -7.85 10.93 -18.42
CA ALA A 465 -7.51 12.09 -17.58
C ALA A 465 -6.13 12.64 -17.94
N VAL A 466 -5.13 11.75 -18.11
CA VAL A 466 -3.78 12.11 -18.54
C VAL A 466 -3.33 11.21 -19.69
N SER A 467 -2.71 11.79 -20.72
CA SER A 467 -2.06 11.04 -21.81
C SER A 467 -0.64 11.54 -22.04
N LEU A 468 0.32 10.61 -22.13
CA LEU A 468 1.72 10.95 -22.39
C LEU A 468 2.00 11.32 -23.85
N ASN A 469 1.15 10.95 -24.79
CA ASN A 469 1.34 11.15 -26.24
C ASN A 469 2.75 10.78 -26.74
N ASN A 470 3.24 9.59 -26.36
CA ASN A 470 4.58 9.11 -26.70
C ASN A 470 5.68 10.11 -26.28
N LYS A 471 5.66 10.52 -25.01
CA LYS A 471 6.68 11.37 -24.40
C LYS A 471 7.39 10.62 -23.28
N ASP A 472 8.68 10.85 -23.18
CA ASP A 472 9.59 10.12 -22.31
C ASP A 472 10.13 11.03 -21.21
N ASN A 473 10.67 10.40 -20.16
CA ASN A 473 11.32 11.09 -19.04
C ASN A 473 10.34 12.06 -18.35
N ILE A 474 9.20 11.51 -17.93
CA ILE A 474 8.11 12.26 -17.29
C ILE A 474 7.93 11.75 -15.87
N THR A 475 7.74 12.67 -14.94
CA THR A 475 7.36 12.34 -13.56
C THR A 475 6.01 12.97 -13.24
N PHE A 476 5.10 12.19 -12.69
CA PHE A 476 3.89 12.65 -12.02
C PHE A 476 4.07 12.44 -10.53
N ASP A 477 3.89 13.49 -9.73
CA ASP A 477 4.11 13.45 -8.30
C ASP A 477 3.05 14.24 -7.55
N ASN A 478 2.38 13.64 -6.56
CA ASN A 478 1.30 14.29 -5.79
C ASN A 478 0.12 14.77 -6.65
N LEU A 479 -0.40 13.92 -7.55
CA LEU A 479 -1.56 14.26 -8.39
C LEU A 479 -2.67 13.22 -8.28
N THR A 480 -3.92 13.67 -8.40
CA THR A 480 -5.08 12.80 -8.57
C THR A 480 -5.56 12.80 -10.03
N MET A 481 -5.74 11.63 -10.63
CA MET A 481 -6.17 11.43 -12.02
C MET A 481 -7.48 10.62 -12.06
N THR A 482 -8.57 11.24 -12.50
CA THR A 482 -9.91 10.65 -12.31
C THR A 482 -10.94 10.99 -13.39
N GLY A 483 -12.07 10.28 -13.39
CA GLY A 483 -13.29 10.62 -14.13
C GLY A 483 -13.25 10.30 -15.62
N SER A 484 -12.23 9.58 -16.08
CA SER A 484 -12.10 9.23 -17.49
C SER A 484 -13.07 8.13 -17.90
N ASN A 485 -13.44 8.12 -19.18
CA ASN A 485 -14.30 7.08 -19.75
C ASN A 485 -13.56 5.75 -20.01
N ASP A 486 -12.23 5.79 -20.10
CA ASP A 486 -11.41 4.63 -20.48
C ASP A 486 -10.09 4.48 -19.70
N THR A 487 -9.31 5.54 -19.47
CA THR A 487 -7.99 5.40 -18.84
C THR A 487 -7.64 6.59 -17.95
N GLY A 488 -7.33 6.35 -16.67
CA GLY A 488 -6.81 7.42 -15.80
C GLY A 488 -5.51 8.02 -16.35
N LEU A 489 -4.48 7.19 -16.46
CA LEU A 489 -3.15 7.54 -16.98
C LEU A 489 -2.76 6.65 -18.16
N LEU A 490 -2.65 7.25 -19.35
CA LEU A 490 -2.31 6.54 -20.58
C LEU A 490 -0.85 6.77 -20.98
N LEU A 491 -0.04 5.72 -20.89
CA LEU A 491 1.31 5.62 -21.46
C LEU A 491 1.20 5.05 -22.87
N ASN A 492 0.90 5.91 -23.84
CA ASN A 492 0.77 5.53 -25.25
C ASN A 492 2.10 5.65 -26.02
N GLY A 493 2.19 4.89 -27.12
CA GLY A 493 3.28 4.99 -28.10
C GLY A 493 4.62 4.36 -27.69
N GLY A 494 4.71 3.75 -26.50
CA GLY A 494 5.95 3.18 -25.97
C GLY A 494 6.76 4.16 -25.12
N ALA A 495 6.08 5.10 -24.46
CA ALA A 495 6.70 6.04 -23.52
C ALA A 495 7.65 5.36 -22.53
N MET A 496 8.86 5.90 -22.35
CA MET A 496 9.93 5.35 -21.51
C MET A 496 10.31 6.29 -20.37
N ASN A 497 10.90 5.73 -19.32
CA ASN A 497 11.41 6.47 -18.15
C ASN A 497 10.31 7.31 -17.49
N VAL A 498 9.16 6.68 -17.21
CA VAL A 498 8.01 7.34 -16.60
C VAL A 498 8.00 7.04 -15.11
N LYS A 499 7.79 8.06 -14.28
CA LYS A 499 7.63 7.92 -12.84
C LYS A 499 6.25 8.41 -12.41
N VAL A 500 5.63 7.67 -11.51
CA VAL A 500 4.37 8.02 -10.85
C VAL A 500 4.61 7.81 -9.35
N THR A 501 4.64 8.90 -8.60
CA THR A 501 4.94 8.88 -7.16
C THR A 501 3.88 9.60 -6.37
N ASN A 502 3.56 9.13 -5.16
CA ASN A 502 2.62 9.81 -4.24
C ASN A 502 1.30 10.23 -4.91
N SER A 503 0.85 9.48 -5.91
CA SER A 503 -0.24 9.90 -6.79
C SER A 503 -1.42 8.95 -6.69
N GLN A 504 -2.58 9.44 -7.06
CA GLN A 504 -3.85 8.73 -6.97
C GLN A 504 -4.47 8.59 -8.36
N ILE A 505 -4.81 7.38 -8.75
CA ILE A 505 -5.46 7.07 -10.02
C ILE A 505 -6.75 6.33 -9.69
N LEU A 506 -7.84 7.09 -9.62
CA LEU A 506 -9.08 6.64 -8.99
C LEU A 506 -10.33 6.91 -9.81
N ASP A 507 -11.34 6.06 -9.64
CA ASP A 507 -12.70 6.22 -10.16
C ASP A 507 -12.78 6.47 -11.67
N ASN A 508 -11.91 5.80 -12.44
CA ASN A 508 -12.00 5.82 -13.90
C ASN A 508 -12.95 4.73 -14.38
N ARG A 509 -13.80 5.03 -15.37
CA ARG A 509 -14.74 4.03 -15.90
C ARG A 509 -14.02 2.88 -16.61
N GLY A 510 -12.83 3.11 -17.17
CA GLY A 510 -11.98 2.04 -17.68
C GLY A 510 -10.83 1.74 -16.72
N SER A 511 -9.63 1.51 -17.24
CA SER A 511 -8.49 1.11 -16.42
C SER A 511 -7.83 2.31 -15.72
N GLY A 512 -7.12 2.05 -14.62
CA GLY A 512 -6.34 3.08 -13.94
C GLY A 512 -5.16 3.54 -14.80
N ILE A 513 -4.16 2.67 -14.95
CA ILE A 513 -2.95 2.93 -15.74
C ILE A 513 -2.88 1.95 -16.91
N VAL A 514 -2.72 2.48 -18.13
CA VAL A 514 -2.57 1.68 -19.35
C VAL A 514 -1.23 1.97 -20.01
N VAL A 515 -0.46 0.92 -20.22
CA VAL A 515 0.77 0.92 -21.02
C VAL A 515 0.47 0.23 -22.35
N SER A 516 0.25 1.02 -23.40
CA SER A 516 -0.26 0.50 -24.68
C SER A 516 0.83 -0.08 -25.59
N GLY A 517 2.06 0.46 -25.49
CA GLY A 517 3.24 0.05 -26.26
C GLY A 517 4.28 -0.62 -25.35
N THR A 518 5.38 -1.13 -25.92
CA THR A 518 6.52 -1.57 -25.11
C THR A 518 7.12 -0.36 -24.41
N SER A 519 7.11 -0.38 -23.08
CA SER A 519 7.64 0.67 -22.21
C SER A 519 8.75 0.11 -21.36
N ASN A 520 9.81 0.90 -21.16
CA ASN A 520 10.91 0.55 -20.28
C ASN A 520 11.06 1.58 -19.17
N ASN A 521 11.48 1.11 -17.99
CA ASN A 521 11.78 1.96 -16.84
C ASN A 521 10.55 2.76 -16.35
N LEU A 522 9.40 2.10 -16.27
CA LEU A 522 8.25 2.62 -15.55
C LEU A 522 8.48 2.40 -14.05
N ARG A 523 8.31 3.44 -13.25
CA ARG A 523 8.30 3.34 -11.80
C ARG A 523 7.01 3.92 -11.23
N ILE A 524 6.23 3.09 -10.56
CA ILE A 524 5.06 3.48 -9.79
C ILE A 524 5.40 3.22 -8.33
N ASP A 525 5.38 4.25 -7.49
CA ASP A 525 5.82 4.14 -6.10
C ASP A 525 4.94 4.97 -5.16
N HIS A 526 4.63 4.45 -3.97
CA HIS A 526 3.81 5.14 -2.95
C HIS A 526 2.50 5.71 -3.52
N SER A 527 1.87 5.01 -4.45
CA SER A 527 0.71 5.50 -5.19
C SER A 527 -0.52 4.62 -4.95
N THR A 528 -1.70 5.19 -5.16
CA THR A 528 -2.98 4.48 -4.99
C THR A 528 -3.67 4.34 -6.35
N ILE A 529 -3.99 3.11 -6.72
CA ILE A 529 -4.71 2.76 -7.95
C ILE A 529 -6.00 2.04 -7.54
N ASP A 530 -7.09 2.79 -7.49
CA ASP A 530 -8.29 2.39 -6.76
C ASP A 530 -9.59 2.58 -7.55
N GLY A 531 -10.56 1.68 -7.38
CA GLY A 531 -11.93 1.91 -7.86
C GLY A 531 -12.09 2.03 -9.38
N ASN A 532 -11.12 1.56 -10.19
CA ASN A 532 -11.19 1.69 -11.64
C ASN A 532 -12.03 0.56 -12.26
N GLY A 533 -12.84 0.85 -13.27
CA GLY A 533 -13.76 -0.12 -13.87
C GLY A 533 -13.07 -1.26 -14.62
N GLY A 534 -11.92 -0.99 -15.23
CA GLY A 534 -11.07 -1.95 -15.92
C GLY A 534 -9.94 -2.47 -15.05
N TYR A 535 -8.76 -2.70 -15.63
CA TYR A 535 -7.58 -3.06 -14.84
C TYR A 535 -7.18 -1.94 -13.89
N GLY A 536 -6.56 -2.26 -12.76
CA GLY A 536 -5.82 -1.24 -12.01
C GLY A 536 -4.65 -0.75 -12.87
N ILE A 537 -3.78 -1.68 -13.26
CA ILE A 537 -2.62 -1.44 -14.13
C ILE A 537 -2.57 -2.52 -15.22
N VAL A 538 -2.35 -2.13 -16.48
CA VAL A 538 -2.20 -3.06 -17.59
C VAL A 538 -1.05 -2.72 -18.56
N HIS A 539 -0.26 -3.73 -18.92
CA HIS A 539 0.74 -3.68 -19.99
C HIS A 539 0.33 -4.57 -21.16
N TYR A 540 -0.03 -3.96 -22.31
CA TYR A 540 -0.54 -4.71 -23.46
C TYR A 540 0.54 -5.30 -24.37
N SER A 541 1.64 -4.58 -24.56
CA SER A 541 2.71 -5.00 -25.47
C SER A 541 3.65 -6.00 -24.81
N TYR A 542 4.37 -6.77 -25.62
CA TYR A 542 5.40 -7.69 -25.14
C TYR A 542 6.66 -6.95 -24.68
N ASP A 543 7.45 -7.62 -23.85
CA ASP A 543 8.85 -7.32 -23.52
C ASP A 543 9.06 -5.97 -22.81
N ASN A 544 8.11 -5.56 -21.96
CA ASN A 544 8.30 -4.40 -21.09
C ASN A 544 9.39 -4.72 -20.07
N ALA A 545 10.48 -3.97 -20.08
CA ALA A 545 11.61 -4.20 -19.19
C ALA A 545 11.71 -3.12 -18.10
N ASN A 546 12.35 -3.47 -17.00
CA ASN A 546 12.64 -2.58 -15.87
C ASN A 546 11.37 -1.92 -15.33
N GLN A 547 10.35 -2.73 -15.06
CA GLN A 547 9.07 -2.27 -14.51
C GLN A 547 9.10 -2.35 -12.99
N TYR A 548 8.99 -1.22 -12.30
CA TYR A 548 9.03 -1.15 -10.85
C TYR A 548 7.70 -0.65 -10.31
N ILE A 549 6.90 -1.53 -9.72
CA ILE A 549 5.65 -1.17 -9.07
C ILE A 549 5.86 -1.46 -7.59
N THR A 550 6.02 -0.41 -6.79
CA THR A 550 6.47 -0.55 -5.41
C THR A 550 5.63 0.25 -4.41
N ASN A 551 5.54 -0.24 -3.18
CA ASN A 551 4.95 0.47 -2.03
C ASN A 551 3.57 1.09 -2.31
N SER A 552 2.79 0.49 -3.20
CA SER A 552 1.56 1.07 -3.73
C SER A 552 0.33 0.25 -3.31
N ILE A 553 -0.83 0.89 -3.33
CA ILE A 553 -2.11 0.26 -3.07
C ILE A 553 -2.81 0.05 -4.42
N ILE A 554 -3.21 -1.20 -4.70
CA ILE A 554 -3.96 -1.57 -5.90
C ILE A 554 -5.24 -2.27 -5.44
N SER A 555 -6.35 -1.55 -5.43
CA SER A 555 -7.59 -2.00 -4.80
C SER A 555 -8.84 -1.71 -5.62
N ASP A 556 -9.88 -2.52 -5.41
CA ASP A 556 -11.23 -2.23 -5.88
C ASP A 556 -11.37 -2.00 -7.40
N ASN A 557 -10.38 -2.47 -8.18
CA ASN A 557 -10.39 -2.34 -9.63
C ASN A 557 -11.20 -3.47 -10.28
N GLY A 558 -11.58 -3.32 -11.54
CA GLY A 558 -12.20 -4.37 -12.33
C GLY A 558 -13.66 -4.66 -11.95
N TRP A 559 -14.40 -3.64 -11.53
CA TRP A 559 -15.83 -3.76 -11.21
C TRP A 559 -16.72 -3.88 -12.45
N ARG A 560 -16.22 -3.59 -13.65
CA ARG A 560 -16.98 -3.82 -14.89
C ARG A 560 -17.11 -5.30 -15.20
N THR A 561 -18.28 -5.67 -15.72
CA THR A 561 -18.65 -7.05 -16.03
C THR A 561 -18.53 -7.41 -17.51
N ASP A 562 -17.97 -6.53 -18.34
CA ASP A 562 -17.89 -6.72 -19.79
C ASP A 562 -16.59 -7.39 -20.25
N ALA A 563 -15.59 -7.54 -19.36
CA ALA A 563 -14.41 -8.33 -19.62
C ALA A 563 -13.80 -8.87 -18.31
N VAL A 564 -12.60 -9.44 -18.42
CA VAL A 564 -11.81 -9.95 -17.29
C VAL A 564 -10.75 -8.91 -16.96
N TYR A 565 -10.80 -8.39 -15.75
CA TYR A 565 -9.90 -7.33 -15.28
C TYR A 565 -9.23 -7.76 -13.98
N SER A 566 -7.91 -7.79 -13.99
CA SER A 566 -7.08 -8.05 -12.79
C SER A 566 -6.64 -6.73 -12.16
N GLY A 567 -6.18 -6.77 -10.90
CA GLY A 567 -5.59 -5.59 -10.25
C GLY A 567 -4.38 -5.09 -11.04
N TRP A 568 -3.47 -6.01 -11.33
CA TRP A 568 -2.34 -5.81 -12.22
C TRP A 568 -2.27 -6.91 -13.29
N ASN A 569 -2.04 -6.54 -14.54
CA ASN A 569 -1.79 -7.48 -15.63
C ASN A 569 -0.63 -6.98 -16.50
N GLY A 570 0.40 -7.79 -16.71
CA GLY A 570 1.47 -7.37 -17.61
C GLY A 570 2.31 -8.48 -18.21
N ARG A 571 2.87 -8.17 -19.39
CA ARG A 571 3.91 -8.93 -20.09
C ARG A 571 5.25 -8.28 -19.79
N ILE A 572 5.96 -8.82 -18.81
CA ILE A 572 7.14 -8.17 -18.22
C ILE A 572 8.38 -9.03 -18.41
N LEU A 573 9.44 -8.43 -18.94
CA LEU A 573 10.73 -9.09 -19.12
C LEU A 573 11.64 -8.94 -17.88
N SER A 574 11.60 -7.80 -17.22
CA SER A 574 12.37 -7.54 -16.00
C SER A 574 11.70 -6.46 -15.16
N GLY A 575 11.98 -6.49 -13.86
CA GLY A 575 11.38 -5.54 -12.92
C GLY A 575 11.10 -6.14 -11.56
N GLU A 576 10.48 -5.35 -10.71
CA GLU A 576 10.09 -5.73 -9.36
C GLU A 576 8.67 -5.22 -9.08
N ILE A 577 7.80 -6.13 -8.64
CA ILE A 577 6.52 -5.80 -8.03
C ILE A 577 6.68 -6.05 -6.54
N ALA A 578 6.87 -5.00 -5.73
CA ALA A 578 7.29 -5.18 -4.35
C ALA A 578 6.71 -4.23 -3.31
N GLY A 579 6.46 -4.72 -2.09
CA GLY A 579 5.95 -3.87 -1.01
C GLY A 579 4.52 -3.36 -1.22
N ASN A 580 3.77 -3.91 -2.19
CA ASN A 580 2.43 -3.44 -2.52
C ASN A 580 1.36 -4.11 -1.67
N THR A 581 0.24 -3.43 -1.50
CA THR A 581 -0.99 -3.98 -0.94
C THR A 581 -2.02 -4.12 -2.05
N ILE A 582 -2.42 -5.35 -2.39
CA ILE A 582 -3.25 -5.67 -3.57
C ILE A 582 -4.48 -6.46 -3.14
N PHE A 583 -5.67 -5.88 -3.25
CA PHE A 583 -6.89 -6.54 -2.77
C PHE A 583 -8.18 -6.15 -3.47
N ASN A 584 -9.20 -7.00 -3.34
CA ASN A 584 -10.54 -6.78 -3.89
C ASN A 584 -10.58 -6.43 -5.40
N ASN A 585 -9.62 -6.93 -6.18
CA ASN A 585 -9.58 -6.63 -7.61
C ASN A 585 -10.32 -7.68 -8.44
N GLY A 586 -10.98 -7.21 -9.49
CA GLY A 586 -11.65 -8.02 -10.49
C GLY A 586 -13.04 -8.50 -10.11
N SER A 587 -13.75 -7.77 -9.24
CA SER A 587 -15.08 -8.13 -8.74
C SER A 587 -16.13 -8.36 -9.85
N GLY A 588 -16.03 -7.61 -10.95
CA GLY A 588 -16.89 -7.73 -12.12
C GLY A 588 -16.52 -8.86 -13.09
N GLY A 589 -15.32 -9.44 -12.97
CA GLY A 589 -14.87 -10.52 -13.84
C GLY A 589 -15.55 -11.85 -13.58
N GLY A 590 -15.46 -12.78 -14.55
CA GLY A 590 -15.91 -14.16 -14.36
C GLY A 590 -15.01 -14.96 -13.41
N ASP A 591 -15.59 -15.95 -12.74
CA ASP A 591 -14.87 -16.82 -11.79
C ASP A 591 -13.65 -17.49 -12.42
N GLY A 592 -12.56 -17.51 -11.67
CA GLY A 592 -11.26 -18.06 -12.04
C GLY A 592 -10.41 -17.21 -12.97
N ARG A 593 -10.88 -16.03 -13.40
CA ARG A 593 -10.24 -15.28 -14.51
C ARG A 593 -9.59 -13.97 -14.11
N SER A 594 -10.10 -13.29 -13.08
CA SER A 594 -9.53 -12.04 -12.58
C SER A 594 -8.67 -12.27 -11.36
N HIS A 595 -7.42 -11.84 -11.42
CA HIS A 595 -6.40 -12.10 -10.39
C HIS A 595 -6.03 -10.81 -9.66
N GLY A 596 -5.39 -10.95 -8.49
CA GLY A 596 -4.71 -9.81 -7.88
C GLY A 596 -3.60 -9.31 -8.81
N LEU A 597 -2.69 -10.22 -9.16
CA LEU A 597 -1.57 -9.98 -10.06
C LEU A 597 -1.53 -11.06 -11.15
N TYR A 598 -1.47 -10.66 -12.41
CA TYR A 598 -1.32 -11.56 -13.56
C TYR A 598 -0.08 -11.22 -14.40
N HIS A 599 0.98 -12.02 -14.27
CA HIS A 599 2.12 -12.01 -15.18
C HIS A 599 1.86 -12.92 -16.39
N ASP A 600 1.65 -12.30 -17.55
CA ASP A 600 1.16 -12.96 -18.76
C ASP A 600 2.25 -13.79 -19.48
N HIS A 601 1.81 -14.65 -20.39
CA HIS A 601 2.61 -15.68 -21.07
C HIS A 601 3.59 -15.12 -22.13
N SER A 602 4.38 -16.02 -22.72
CA SER A 602 5.29 -15.77 -23.85
C SER A 602 6.42 -14.77 -23.58
N GLN A 603 6.90 -14.68 -22.35
CA GLN A 603 8.09 -13.89 -21.99
C GLN A 603 9.25 -14.82 -21.66
N ALA A 604 9.89 -15.33 -22.72
CA ALA A 604 11.08 -16.16 -22.59
C ALA A 604 12.17 -15.37 -21.85
N ASN A 605 12.82 -16.00 -20.86
CA ASN A 605 13.86 -15.38 -20.04
C ASN A 605 13.39 -14.18 -19.19
N SER A 606 12.08 -14.09 -18.87
CA SER A 606 11.65 -13.09 -17.88
C SER A 606 12.38 -13.29 -16.55
N THR A 607 12.76 -12.16 -15.96
CA THR A 607 13.47 -12.02 -14.68
C THR A 607 12.64 -11.21 -13.68
N LEU A 608 11.33 -11.10 -13.92
CA LEU A 608 10.42 -10.40 -13.01
C LEU A 608 10.49 -11.03 -11.61
N LYS A 609 10.61 -10.15 -10.62
CA LYS A 609 10.48 -10.52 -9.21
C LYS A 609 9.18 -9.97 -8.63
N ILE A 610 8.50 -10.78 -7.85
CA ILE A 610 7.29 -10.41 -7.11
C ILE A 610 7.55 -10.73 -5.64
N HIS A 611 7.72 -9.70 -4.80
CA HIS A 611 8.12 -9.95 -3.42
C HIS A 611 7.64 -8.94 -2.40
N ASP A 612 7.60 -9.35 -1.13
CA ASP A 612 7.22 -8.48 -0.01
C ASP A 612 5.85 -7.80 -0.21
N ASN A 613 4.95 -8.39 -1.02
CA ASN A 613 3.60 -7.86 -1.22
C ASN A 613 2.60 -8.52 -0.26
N VAL A 614 1.55 -7.78 0.07
CA VAL A 614 0.36 -8.29 0.77
C VAL A 614 -0.79 -8.37 -0.22
N ILE A 615 -1.21 -9.59 -0.56
CA ILE A 615 -2.19 -9.84 -1.65
C ILE A 615 -3.37 -10.63 -1.11
N TYR A 616 -4.56 -10.03 -1.09
CA TYR A 616 -5.68 -10.68 -0.42
C TYR A 616 -7.06 -10.37 -0.96
N SER A 617 -8.03 -11.22 -0.61
CA SER A 617 -9.46 -11.01 -0.87
C SER A 617 -9.79 -10.65 -2.32
N ASN A 618 -9.04 -11.18 -3.29
CA ASN A 618 -9.40 -11.02 -4.69
C ASN A 618 -10.55 -12.01 -5.01
N PRO A 619 -11.75 -11.51 -5.37
CA PRO A 619 -13.01 -12.25 -5.28
C PRO A 619 -13.23 -13.30 -6.37
N ARG A 620 -12.42 -13.33 -7.43
CA ARG A 620 -12.66 -14.22 -8.58
C ARG A 620 -11.52 -15.19 -8.87
N GLY A 621 -10.28 -14.85 -8.55
CA GLY A 621 -9.12 -15.63 -9.02
C GLY A 621 -8.02 -15.77 -7.98
N ALA A 622 -6.85 -16.16 -8.48
CA ALA A 622 -5.67 -16.32 -7.66
C ALA A 622 -5.15 -14.97 -7.14
N GLY A 623 -4.40 -15.01 -6.03
CA GLY A 623 -3.62 -13.85 -5.60
C GLY A 623 -2.59 -13.47 -6.67
N ILE A 624 -1.78 -14.44 -7.09
CA ILE A 624 -0.82 -14.32 -8.19
C ILE A 624 -1.09 -15.39 -9.25
N LEU A 625 -1.11 -14.99 -10.52
CA LEU A 625 -1.02 -15.89 -11.68
C LEU A 625 0.25 -15.54 -12.47
N ALA A 626 1.14 -16.51 -12.66
CA ALA A 626 2.36 -16.34 -13.45
C ALA A 626 2.44 -17.38 -14.58
N LYS A 627 2.51 -16.88 -15.83
CA LYS A 627 2.63 -17.72 -17.04
C LYS A 627 3.99 -17.63 -17.73
N SER A 628 4.85 -16.75 -17.25
CA SER A 628 6.21 -16.54 -17.71
C SER A 628 7.19 -16.68 -16.54
N SER A 629 8.48 -16.87 -16.84
CA SER A 629 9.51 -17.02 -15.80
C SER A 629 9.41 -15.94 -14.74
N THR A 630 9.32 -16.32 -13.46
CA THR A 630 9.09 -15.39 -12.36
C THR A 630 9.73 -15.90 -11.09
N GLU A 631 10.31 -14.99 -10.32
CA GLU A 631 10.76 -15.23 -8.95
C GLU A 631 9.76 -14.61 -7.97
N ILE A 632 9.13 -15.41 -7.11
CA ILE A 632 8.04 -15.02 -6.23
C ILE A 632 8.42 -15.33 -4.78
N TYR A 633 8.65 -14.32 -3.95
CA TYR A 633 9.13 -14.58 -2.59
C TYR A 633 8.69 -13.60 -1.52
N ASN A 634 8.68 -14.03 -0.26
CA ASN A 634 8.33 -13.19 0.89
C ASN A 634 6.98 -12.46 0.78
N ASN A 635 6.05 -12.97 -0.02
CA ASN A 635 4.71 -12.39 -0.11
C ASN A 635 3.79 -12.99 0.96
N THR A 636 2.86 -12.19 1.45
CA THR A 636 1.75 -12.63 2.30
C THR A 636 0.48 -12.69 1.45
N ILE A 637 -0.03 -13.89 1.18
CA ILE A 637 -1.11 -14.11 0.19
C ILE A 637 -2.28 -14.86 0.83
N TYR A 638 -3.45 -14.22 0.95
CA TYR A 638 -4.55 -14.83 1.68
C TYR A 638 -5.97 -14.46 1.26
N GLY A 639 -6.94 -15.30 1.59
CA GLY A 639 -8.36 -14.97 1.38
C GLY A 639 -8.78 -14.81 -0.08
N ASN A 640 -7.97 -15.26 -1.04
CA ASN A 640 -8.32 -15.18 -2.46
C ASN A 640 -9.30 -16.30 -2.83
N SER A 641 -10.22 -16.02 -3.75
CA SER A 641 -11.29 -16.96 -4.14
C SER A 641 -10.79 -18.23 -4.82
N ASN A 642 -9.61 -18.18 -5.45
CA ASN A 642 -8.94 -19.35 -5.99
C ASN A 642 -7.68 -19.66 -5.17
N VAL A 643 -6.58 -20.09 -5.79
CA VAL A 643 -5.33 -20.39 -5.10
C VAL A 643 -4.54 -19.13 -4.72
N GLY A 644 -3.60 -19.25 -3.78
CA GLY A 644 -2.66 -18.17 -3.49
C GLY A 644 -1.79 -17.84 -4.71
N ILE A 645 -1.10 -18.85 -5.25
CA ILE A 645 -0.26 -18.72 -6.45
C ILE A 645 -0.66 -19.76 -7.49
N SER A 646 -0.92 -19.30 -8.71
CA SER A 646 -1.15 -20.13 -9.89
C SER A 646 0.01 -19.99 -10.87
N ILE A 647 0.51 -21.11 -11.38
CA ILE A 647 1.58 -21.17 -12.38
C ILE A 647 1.19 -22.07 -13.56
N GLY A 648 1.97 -21.99 -14.64
CA GLY A 648 1.80 -22.85 -15.83
C GLY A 648 1.30 -22.07 -17.03
N GLN A 649 0.58 -22.73 -17.94
CA GLN A 649 0.00 -22.10 -19.15
C GLN A 649 1.06 -21.34 -19.99
N ASN A 650 2.26 -21.89 -20.05
CA ASN A 650 3.45 -21.29 -20.68
C ASN A 650 3.49 -21.41 -22.22
N GLN A 651 2.45 -21.99 -22.84
CA GLN A 651 2.41 -22.27 -24.29
C GLN A 651 3.69 -22.97 -24.74
N SER A 652 4.33 -22.54 -25.84
CA SER A 652 5.61 -23.09 -26.32
C SER A 652 6.85 -22.52 -25.61
N THR A 653 6.68 -21.67 -24.59
CA THR A 653 7.80 -20.96 -23.93
C THR A 653 8.38 -21.79 -22.79
N ASN A 654 9.70 -21.93 -22.76
CA ASN A 654 10.39 -22.53 -21.60
C ASN A 654 10.40 -21.52 -20.44
N VAL A 655 9.88 -21.92 -19.29
CA VAL A 655 9.74 -21.04 -18.11
C VAL A 655 10.38 -21.65 -16.87
N THR A 656 10.91 -20.78 -16.02
CA THR A 656 11.45 -21.13 -14.70
C THR A 656 10.73 -20.34 -13.61
N TYR A 657 10.23 -21.03 -12.61
CA TYR A 657 9.62 -20.44 -11.42
C TYR A 657 10.50 -20.71 -10.20
N LYS A 658 10.79 -19.66 -9.43
CA LYS A 658 11.39 -19.77 -8.09
C LYS A 658 10.39 -19.21 -7.10
N ILE A 659 9.91 -20.03 -6.17
CA ILE A 659 8.86 -19.64 -5.23
C ILE A 659 9.32 -19.96 -3.81
N TYR A 660 9.57 -18.95 -2.97
CA TYR A 660 10.12 -19.18 -1.63
C TYR A 660 9.78 -18.14 -0.58
N GLY A 661 9.82 -18.52 0.70
CA GLY A 661 9.60 -17.57 1.80
C GLY A 661 8.20 -16.95 1.86
N ASN A 662 7.24 -17.41 1.05
CA ASN A 662 5.89 -16.86 1.03
C ASN A 662 5.05 -17.43 2.17
N GLU A 663 4.14 -16.62 2.71
CA GLU A 663 3.11 -17.03 3.65
C GLU A 663 1.76 -17.06 2.93
N ILE A 664 1.19 -18.26 2.73
CA ILE A 664 0.03 -18.48 1.85
C ILE A 664 -1.06 -19.19 2.65
N PHE A 665 -2.18 -18.50 2.91
CA PHE A 665 -3.19 -19.02 3.81
C PHE A 665 -4.62 -18.57 3.53
N ASN A 666 -5.62 -19.30 4.01
CA ASN A 666 -7.05 -18.95 3.85
C ASN A 666 -7.49 -18.73 2.38
N ASN A 667 -6.75 -19.24 1.40
CA ASN A 667 -7.17 -19.25 -0.01
C ASN A 667 -7.94 -20.55 -0.30
N ASN A 668 -8.55 -20.67 -1.47
CA ASN A 668 -9.17 -21.93 -1.90
C ASN A 668 -8.13 -23.04 -2.18
N GLY A 669 -6.85 -22.68 -2.35
CA GLY A 669 -5.70 -23.59 -2.42
C GLY A 669 -4.39 -22.83 -2.25
N GLY A 670 -3.28 -23.53 -1.98
CA GLY A 670 -1.99 -22.85 -1.78
C GLY A 670 -1.33 -22.45 -3.11
N ILE A 671 -0.63 -23.40 -3.72
CA ILE A 671 -0.05 -23.28 -5.06
C ILE A 671 -0.66 -24.30 -6.00
N MET A 672 -0.99 -23.89 -7.22
CA MET A 672 -1.49 -24.77 -8.28
C MET A 672 -0.79 -24.55 -9.61
N GLU A 673 -0.52 -25.65 -10.30
CA GLU A 673 -0.18 -25.69 -11.72
C GLU A 673 -1.44 -25.95 -12.56
N HIS A 674 -1.72 -25.10 -13.55
CA HIS A 674 -3.02 -25.04 -14.25
C HIS A 674 -3.04 -25.66 -15.67
N LEU A 675 -1.97 -26.36 -16.07
CA LEU A 675 -1.69 -27.06 -17.34
C LEU A 675 -0.46 -26.48 -18.04
N LYS A 676 0.57 -27.32 -18.19
CA LYS A 676 1.79 -27.05 -18.94
C LYS A 676 1.49 -27.02 -20.45
N GLY A 677 2.00 -26.00 -21.14
CA GLY A 677 2.00 -25.95 -22.59
C GLY A 677 3.12 -26.79 -23.22
N ALA A 678 3.33 -26.68 -24.54
CA ALA A 678 4.41 -27.39 -25.25
C ALA A 678 5.83 -27.04 -24.74
N GLY A 679 6.03 -25.90 -24.09
CA GLY A 679 7.28 -25.48 -23.48
C GLY A 679 7.55 -26.18 -22.14
N SER A 680 8.82 -26.27 -21.77
CA SER A 680 9.21 -26.84 -20.48
C SER A 680 8.91 -25.90 -19.31
N ILE A 681 8.56 -26.48 -18.15
CA ILE A 681 8.46 -25.77 -16.87
C ILE A 681 9.51 -26.36 -15.92
N THR A 682 10.31 -25.48 -15.31
CA THR A 682 11.18 -25.80 -14.17
C THR A 682 10.69 -25.03 -12.94
N LEU A 683 10.42 -25.73 -11.83
CA LEU A 683 9.96 -25.17 -10.57
C LEU A 683 10.96 -25.44 -9.45
N SER A 684 11.33 -24.40 -8.71
CA SER A 684 12.00 -24.50 -7.40
C SER A 684 11.07 -23.90 -6.35
N LEU A 685 10.58 -24.74 -5.44
CA LEU A 685 9.60 -24.38 -4.42
C LEU A 685 10.13 -24.69 -3.03
N TYR A 686 10.46 -23.68 -2.23
CA TYR A 686 11.12 -23.94 -0.94
C TYR A 686 10.85 -22.89 0.14
N ASP A 687 10.95 -23.27 1.41
CA ASP A 687 10.81 -22.36 2.56
C ASP A 687 9.50 -21.55 2.58
N ASN A 688 8.42 -22.04 1.95
CA ASN A 688 7.10 -21.41 2.03
C ASN A 688 6.30 -21.97 3.20
N THR A 689 5.39 -21.16 3.74
CA THR A 689 4.47 -21.55 4.81
C THR A 689 3.03 -21.55 4.29
N PHE A 690 2.35 -22.67 4.43
CA PHE A 690 0.96 -22.88 4.04
C PHE A 690 0.10 -23.21 5.25
N TYR A 691 -1.01 -22.51 5.43
CA TYR A 691 -2.01 -22.92 6.41
C TYR A 691 -3.44 -22.56 6.03
N ASN A 692 -4.41 -23.36 6.44
CA ASN A 692 -5.85 -23.10 6.25
C ASN A 692 -6.28 -22.80 4.80
N ASN A 693 -5.56 -23.30 3.80
CA ASN A 693 -6.03 -23.20 2.41
C ASN A 693 -7.07 -24.30 2.21
N ASN A 694 -8.34 -23.91 2.03
CA ASN A 694 -9.49 -24.80 2.14
C ASN A 694 -10.19 -24.90 0.79
N GLY A 695 -10.17 -26.09 0.18
CA GLY A 695 -10.89 -26.40 -1.05
C GLY A 695 -10.03 -27.13 -2.10
N ARG A 696 -8.71 -26.96 -2.04
CA ARG A 696 -7.68 -27.66 -2.84
C ARG A 696 -6.42 -27.86 -1.98
N ALA A 697 -5.53 -28.74 -2.43
CA ALA A 697 -4.27 -29.02 -1.74
C ALA A 697 -3.40 -27.74 -1.57
N ALA A 698 -2.55 -27.73 -0.54
CA ALA A 698 -1.58 -26.65 -0.31
C ALA A 698 -0.57 -26.53 -1.45
N ILE A 699 -0.19 -27.66 -2.05
CA ILE A 699 0.67 -27.73 -3.23
C ILE A 699 0.02 -28.75 -4.17
N ASN A 700 -0.40 -28.29 -5.35
CA ASN A 700 -0.95 -29.11 -6.41
C ASN A 700 -0.15 -28.85 -7.71
N ILE A 701 0.80 -29.73 -8.00
CA ILE A 701 1.72 -29.58 -9.13
C ILE A 701 1.84 -30.91 -9.87
N ALA A 702 1.69 -30.89 -11.19
CA ALA A 702 1.77 -32.09 -12.00
C ALA A 702 3.19 -32.68 -12.07
N ASP A 703 3.29 -34.01 -12.05
CA ASP A 703 4.53 -34.77 -12.27
C ASP A 703 5.22 -34.48 -13.63
N SER A 704 4.48 -33.91 -14.59
CA SER A 704 4.95 -33.61 -15.94
C SER A 704 5.93 -32.42 -16.03
N ILE A 705 6.18 -31.73 -14.91
CA ILE A 705 7.11 -30.60 -14.82
C ILE A 705 8.36 -30.96 -14.02
N LYS A 706 9.49 -30.33 -14.36
CA LYS A 706 10.72 -30.50 -13.58
C LYS A 706 10.61 -29.70 -12.29
N GLN A 707 10.52 -30.36 -11.15
CA GLN A 707 10.30 -29.69 -9.87
C GLN A 707 11.32 -30.07 -8.79
N THR A 708 11.58 -29.13 -7.88
CA THR A 708 12.29 -29.35 -6.63
C THR A 708 11.47 -28.69 -5.52
N VAL A 709 10.98 -29.50 -4.58
CA VAL A 709 10.12 -29.07 -3.48
C VAL A 709 10.80 -29.43 -2.17
N THR A 710 11.24 -28.42 -1.39
CA THR A 710 12.04 -28.64 -0.18
C THR A 710 11.68 -27.66 0.94
N ASN A 711 11.68 -28.08 2.20
CA ASN A 711 11.51 -27.20 3.36
C ASN A 711 10.23 -26.34 3.38
N ASN A 712 9.18 -26.74 2.67
CA ASN A 712 7.89 -26.06 2.79
C ASN A 712 7.15 -26.57 4.04
N THR A 713 6.58 -25.64 4.81
CA THR A 713 5.78 -25.96 6.00
C THR A 713 4.30 -25.95 5.61
N ILE A 714 3.60 -27.06 5.86
CA ILE A 714 2.15 -27.17 5.62
C ILE A 714 1.48 -27.50 6.95
N SER A 715 0.51 -26.68 7.36
CA SER A 715 -0.26 -26.86 8.59
C SER A 715 -1.76 -26.74 8.31
N SER A 716 -2.57 -27.62 8.89
CA SER A 716 -4.03 -27.45 8.93
C SER A 716 -4.48 -26.58 10.11
N VAL A 717 -3.56 -26.22 11.00
CA VAL A 717 -3.80 -25.36 12.16
C VAL A 717 -3.38 -23.95 11.78
N SER A 718 -4.23 -22.96 12.10
CA SER A 718 -3.82 -21.56 12.03
C SER A 718 -2.53 -21.38 12.84
N LYS A 719 -1.59 -20.61 12.30
CA LYS A 719 -0.50 -20.09 13.13
C LYS A 719 -1.18 -19.42 14.33
N ALA A 720 -0.88 -19.86 15.55
CA ALA A 720 -1.39 -19.19 16.73
C ALA A 720 -1.07 -17.71 16.55
N ASN A 721 -2.09 -16.85 16.59
CA ASN A 721 -1.88 -15.41 16.59
C ASN A 721 -0.74 -15.15 17.58
N PRO A 722 0.31 -14.41 17.20
CA PRO A 722 1.04 -13.69 18.23
C PRO A 722 -0.05 -12.90 18.94
N ILE A 723 -0.32 -13.28 20.19
CA ILE A 723 -1.23 -12.55 21.06
C ILE A 723 -0.67 -11.13 21.04
N ILE A 724 -1.41 -10.24 20.38
CA ILE A 724 -1.11 -8.82 20.19
C ILE A 724 -0.96 -8.17 21.56
#